data_AF-A0A9P4IZZ6-F1
#
_entry.id   AF-A0A9P4IZZ6-F1
#
_cell.length_a   1.000
_cell.length_b   1.000
_cell.length_c   1.000
_cell.angle_alpha   90.00
_cell.angle_beta   90.00
_cell.angle_gamma   90.00
#
_symmetry.space_group_name_H-M   'P 1'
#
loop_
_entity.id
_entity.type
_entity.pdbx_description
1 polymer ?
#
loop_
_entity_poly.entity_id
_entity_poly.type
_entity_poly.pdbx_seq_one_letter_code
_entity_poly.pdbx_strand_id
1 'polypeptide(L)'
;MDTLTLKGSKSNRRSYFGGVISLLILTTLIGLARLCVPWRAHRSWQTKDYWMLVAVILYPIMAVLCILCGRLDYAVNDLLDQPLTADTIATVLDNCIVVTKLVTALTFLHYTVLWSVKFSLLSLYHKLMWAVNKTHRCVWVVTCVSSFLLLVGSVVASVFTCGPNMTARFHPGECMDKAASRDSAIALWIGFACDLVTTVAIMCAPAWVVWNCQITLKKKISILAIMGLAVVCVAVAICRVVEVNQTIRSRNILMINNWTFWSVLESSIGNVKAPTRTMGPSCADADLLRPQTNTVSTDRPPECPSVLTVPSNTHLDDDTVFHRWDWEQEDHSAGSSQIQDLGRTSGRPNAAPPGGRGSTTAPRSLCILYGAGPTLLLCAERIPAVTVFISSLLLYIAHGFGRRSSPGQHRMYPTKIPSLNATRTRSVLSLPPLSERTPFPLYFIPLYYVFMVSSLLPRPTAARSRIVSALIVCYVTYVLTLTSGSFAADYPVYCVLASQVFQHISLMLWTVPEIQCVPKESSVDFNDTWAKLCWATVLVFSPRGVNWSHEVKGISALREKVAPSSRSRYVITRVWNLLYYLAIVAAQQRWRDHMFQDWTAENPTGITEYSWIFQVVVTWAHGMAAFAIIAASYTFIAVLFVGLGFSKPKDFPGYFGEWKNAYTIRRFWGRVWHQGLRHIFSSASDTLLKAMNIAPHTFASRYTQLFTAFILSALLHELAAILCCREDCGELFFFIGQAIIIFAEDHIVDLGRYILGHDSMDARTGLKSGTAMDKPKEPSRYSSPTQSAAQPAWYWRAIGFIWVFAWFSYSLRLYIDKQVRQGFYVSP
;
A
#
# COMPACT_ATOMS: atom_id res chain seq x y z
N MET A 1 7.80 25.93 -33.68
CA MET A 1 7.15 27.03 -32.94
C MET A 1 5.81 27.26 -33.61
N ASP A 2 4.80 26.52 -33.18
CA ASP A 2 3.43 26.70 -33.67
C ASP A 2 2.78 27.85 -32.91
N THR A 3 2.29 28.81 -33.67
CA THR A 3 1.52 29.97 -33.23
C THR A 3 0.19 29.52 -32.61
N LEU A 4 0.19 29.32 -31.28
CA LEU A 4 -1.03 29.31 -30.47
C LEU A 4 -1.66 30.70 -30.54
N THR A 5 -2.63 30.85 -31.42
CA THR A 5 -3.47 32.04 -31.52
C THR A 5 -4.31 32.18 -30.24
N LEU A 6 -3.98 33.19 -29.41
CA LEU A 6 -4.68 33.60 -28.17
C LEU A 6 -6.07 34.22 -28.45
N LYS A 7 -6.95 33.53 -29.17
CA LYS A 7 -8.31 34.01 -29.45
C LYS A 7 -9.29 33.85 -28.27
N GLY A 8 -8.83 33.36 -27.11
CA GLY A 8 -9.65 33.09 -25.91
C GLY A 8 -9.60 34.13 -24.77
N SER A 9 -8.70 35.13 -24.84
CA SER A 9 -8.31 35.99 -23.70
C SER A 9 -9.48 36.77 -23.04
N LYS A 10 -10.43 37.30 -23.83
CA LYS A 10 -11.51 38.16 -23.29
C LYS A 10 -12.62 37.41 -22.53
N SER A 11 -12.90 36.15 -22.90
CA SER A 11 -13.95 35.34 -22.26
C SER A 11 -13.51 34.88 -20.85
N ASN A 12 -12.24 34.49 -20.72
CA ASN A 12 -11.67 34.02 -19.45
C ASN A 12 -11.60 35.14 -18.39
N ARG A 13 -11.29 36.38 -18.81
CA ARG A 13 -11.21 37.56 -17.92
C ARG A 13 -12.53 37.86 -17.19
N ARG A 14 -13.66 37.83 -17.89
CA ARG A 14 -14.98 38.12 -17.29
C ARG A 14 -15.41 37.02 -16.32
N SER A 15 -15.20 35.76 -16.69
CA SER A 15 -15.52 34.60 -15.84
C SER A 15 -14.72 34.58 -14.55
N TYR A 16 -13.41 34.89 -14.61
CA TYR A 16 -12.54 35.00 -13.44
C TYR A 16 -13.04 36.07 -12.46
N PHE A 17 -13.20 37.32 -12.90
CA PHE A 17 -13.62 38.40 -12.01
C PHE A 17 -15.05 38.19 -11.48
N GLY A 18 -15.97 37.72 -12.34
CA GLY A 18 -17.33 37.38 -11.93
C GLY A 18 -17.35 36.30 -10.85
N GLY A 19 -16.53 35.26 -10.99
CA GLY A 19 -16.38 34.19 -10.01
C GLY A 19 -15.82 34.68 -8.67
N VAL A 20 -14.71 35.44 -8.68
CA VAL A 20 -14.10 35.96 -7.44
C VAL A 20 -15.02 36.93 -6.71
N ILE A 21 -15.71 37.83 -7.43
CA ILE A 21 -16.66 38.78 -6.83
C ILE A 21 -17.87 38.04 -6.23
N SER A 22 -18.40 37.02 -6.92
CA SER A 22 -19.51 36.22 -6.40
C SER A 22 -19.12 35.50 -5.10
N LEU A 23 -17.92 34.90 -5.06
CA LEU A 23 -17.39 34.24 -3.87
C LEU A 23 -17.09 35.23 -2.74
N LEU A 24 -16.62 36.43 -3.05
CA LEU A 24 -16.42 37.50 -2.08
C LEU A 24 -17.74 37.85 -1.40
N ILE A 25 -18.77 38.17 -2.17
CA ILE A 25 -20.08 38.56 -1.64
C ILE A 25 -20.70 37.42 -0.83
N LEU A 26 -20.80 36.23 -1.42
CA LEU A 26 -21.47 35.08 -0.81
C LEU A 26 -20.79 34.68 0.51
N THR A 27 -19.48 34.52 0.52
CA THR A 27 -18.73 34.06 1.70
C THR A 27 -18.76 35.12 2.81
N THR A 28 -18.65 36.41 2.46
CA THR A 28 -18.72 37.50 3.44
C THR A 28 -20.10 37.57 4.09
N LEU A 29 -21.18 37.47 3.30
CA LEU A 29 -22.55 37.44 3.83
C LEU A 29 -22.79 36.25 4.75
N ILE A 30 -22.35 35.04 4.35
CA ILE A 30 -22.48 33.83 5.18
C ILE A 30 -21.66 33.97 6.47
N GLY A 31 -20.44 34.52 6.39
CA GLY A 31 -19.57 34.77 7.54
C GLY A 31 -20.18 35.76 8.54
N LEU A 32 -20.70 36.90 8.05
CA LEU A 32 -21.38 37.89 8.87
C LEU A 32 -22.66 37.33 9.50
N ALA A 33 -23.48 36.62 8.72
CA ALA A 33 -24.69 35.97 9.24
C ALA A 33 -24.39 35.03 10.40
N ARG A 34 -23.23 34.36 10.40
CA ARG A 34 -22.80 33.46 11.49
C ARG A 34 -22.41 34.20 12.75
N LEU A 35 -21.73 35.33 12.65
CA LEU A 35 -21.38 36.16 13.80
C LEU A 35 -22.62 36.86 14.38
N CYS A 36 -23.64 37.15 13.55
CA CYS A 36 -24.90 37.73 13.98
C CYS A 36 -25.76 36.78 14.84
N VAL A 37 -25.64 35.45 14.68
CA VAL A 37 -26.46 34.48 15.43
C VAL A 37 -26.15 34.50 16.95
N PRO A 38 -24.89 34.34 17.41
CA PRO A 38 -24.55 34.49 18.83
C PRO A 38 -24.83 35.89 19.38
N TRP A 39 -24.61 36.92 18.56
CA TRP A 39 -24.82 38.31 18.94
C TRP A 39 -26.31 38.62 19.22
N ARG A 40 -27.21 38.20 18.32
CA ARG A 40 -28.66 38.33 18.51
C ARG A 40 -29.20 37.45 19.63
N ALA A 41 -28.54 36.33 19.92
CA ALA A 41 -28.90 35.44 21.01
C ALA A 41 -28.40 35.92 22.40
N HIS A 42 -27.84 37.13 22.52
CA HIS A 42 -27.27 37.69 23.75
C HIS A 42 -26.32 36.74 24.48
N ARG A 43 -25.58 35.91 23.74
CA ARG A 43 -24.69 34.91 24.31
C ARG A 43 -23.27 35.45 24.39
N SER A 44 -22.55 35.10 25.45
CA SER A 44 -21.12 35.38 25.55
C SER A 44 -20.34 34.72 24.40
N TRP A 45 -19.41 35.48 23.82
CA TRP A 45 -18.58 35.01 22.72
C TRP A 45 -17.69 33.86 23.20
N GLN A 46 -17.60 32.80 22.40
CA GLN A 46 -16.73 31.65 22.68
C GLN A 46 -15.49 31.71 21.80
N THR A 47 -14.43 30.97 22.15
CA THR A 47 -13.17 30.90 21.39
C THR A 47 -13.37 30.61 19.90
N LYS A 48 -14.38 29.80 19.54
CA LYS A 48 -14.76 29.53 18.14
C LYS A 48 -15.20 30.79 17.37
N ASP A 49 -15.85 31.73 18.04
CA ASP A 49 -16.42 32.94 17.43
C ASP A 49 -15.32 33.96 17.11
N TYR A 50 -14.28 34.04 17.96
CA TYR A 50 -13.10 34.86 17.71
C TYR A 50 -12.29 34.37 16.50
N TRP A 51 -12.06 33.06 16.39
CA TRP A 51 -11.38 32.49 15.22
C TRP A 51 -12.17 32.67 13.93
N MET A 52 -13.50 32.58 14.01
CA MET A 52 -14.37 32.88 12.88
C MET A 52 -14.32 34.37 12.49
N LEU A 53 -14.27 35.28 13.47
CA LEU A 53 -14.11 36.72 13.21
C LEU A 53 -12.84 37.02 12.42
N VAL A 54 -11.70 36.40 12.79
CA VAL A 54 -10.44 36.52 12.05
C VAL A 54 -10.61 36.09 10.59
N ALA A 55 -11.26 34.96 10.33
CA ALA A 55 -11.52 34.47 8.98
C ALA A 55 -12.41 35.43 8.18
N VAL A 56 -13.46 35.99 8.79
CA VAL A 56 -14.41 36.93 8.16
C VAL A 56 -13.77 38.28 7.83
N ILE A 57 -12.78 38.73 8.60
CA ILE A 57 -12.04 39.98 8.32
C ILE A 57 -10.98 39.76 7.23
N LEU A 58 -10.21 38.67 7.31
CA LEU A 58 -9.07 38.44 6.41
C LEU A 58 -9.51 37.93 5.03
N TYR A 59 -10.63 37.21 4.92
CA TYR A 59 -11.10 36.67 3.65
C TYR A 59 -11.46 37.76 2.61
N PRO A 60 -12.22 38.83 2.94
CA PRO A 60 -12.47 39.93 2.02
C PRO A 60 -11.19 40.62 1.55
N ILE A 61 -10.23 40.83 2.46
CA ILE A 61 -8.92 41.42 2.13
C ILE A 61 -8.20 40.54 1.10
N MET A 62 -8.18 39.22 1.33
CA MET A 62 -7.60 38.25 0.40
C MET A 62 -8.30 38.30 -0.97
N ALA A 63 -9.63 38.30 -1.01
CA ALA A 63 -10.38 38.33 -2.27
C ALA A 63 -10.18 39.65 -3.04
N VAL A 64 -10.07 40.80 -2.35
CA VAL A 64 -9.75 42.10 -2.99
C VAL A 64 -8.34 42.09 -3.57
N LEU A 65 -7.35 41.58 -2.82
CA LEU A 65 -5.99 41.44 -3.33
C LEU A 65 -5.92 40.48 -4.54
N CYS A 66 -6.77 39.45 -4.57
CA CYS A 66 -6.89 38.52 -5.70
C CYS A 66 -7.43 39.21 -6.96
N ILE A 67 -8.39 40.12 -6.80
CA ILE A 67 -8.90 40.97 -7.90
C ILE A 67 -7.80 41.92 -8.40
N LEU A 68 -7.05 42.55 -7.49
CA LEU A 68 -5.94 43.44 -7.87
C LEU A 68 -4.82 42.70 -8.60
N CYS A 69 -4.44 41.52 -8.08
CA CYS A 69 -3.45 40.65 -8.70
C CYS A 69 -3.88 40.23 -10.11
N GLY A 70 -5.13 39.78 -10.27
CA GLY A 70 -5.63 39.39 -11.58
C GLY A 70 -5.70 40.55 -12.56
N ARG A 71 -6.01 41.78 -12.12
CA ARG A 71 -5.99 42.97 -12.99
C ARG A 71 -4.60 43.26 -13.54
N LEU A 72 -3.58 43.19 -12.69
CA LEU A 72 -2.19 43.42 -13.10
C LEU A 72 -1.67 42.28 -13.99
N ASP A 73 -1.98 41.03 -13.64
CA ASP A 73 -1.58 39.87 -14.44
C ASP A 73 -2.16 39.91 -15.86
N TYR A 74 -3.46 40.22 -15.97
CA TYR A 74 -4.10 40.42 -17.27
C TYR A 74 -3.51 41.60 -18.06
N ALA A 75 -3.09 42.67 -17.39
CA ALA A 75 -2.43 43.81 -18.05
C ALA A 75 -1.02 43.44 -18.56
N VAL A 76 -0.26 42.65 -17.79
CA VAL A 76 1.04 42.10 -18.22
C VAL A 76 0.86 41.21 -19.45
N ASN A 77 -0.14 40.33 -19.44
CA ASN A 77 -0.43 39.46 -20.58
C ASN A 77 -0.81 40.26 -21.85
N ASP A 78 -1.62 41.32 -21.71
CA ASP A 78 -1.98 42.21 -22.84
C ASP A 78 -0.76 42.96 -23.43
N LEU A 79 0.26 43.24 -22.60
CA LEU A 79 1.52 43.87 -23.04
C LEU A 79 2.48 42.88 -23.70
N LEU A 80 2.49 41.62 -23.25
CA LEU A 80 3.30 40.55 -23.85
C LEU A 80 2.80 40.11 -25.24
N ASP A 81 1.53 40.35 -25.55
CA ASP A 81 0.93 40.11 -26.87
C ASP A 81 1.29 41.19 -27.91
N GLN A 82 1.97 42.27 -27.49
CA GLN A 82 2.41 43.38 -28.35
C GLN A 82 3.92 43.28 -28.65
N PRO A 83 4.42 43.90 -29.75
CA PRO A 83 5.85 43.94 -30.04
C PRO A 83 6.65 44.58 -28.89
N LEU A 84 7.62 43.84 -28.38
CA LEU A 84 8.42 44.21 -27.20
C LEU A 84 9.38 45.36 -27.53
N THR A 85 9.14 46.55 -26.95
CA THR A 85 10.07 47.68 -26.92
C THR A 85 10.78 47.74 -25.55
N ALA A 86 11.88 48.50 -25.44
CA ALA A 86 12.62 48.65 -24.18
C ALA A 86 11.74 49.18 -23.03
N ASP A 87 10.83 50.13 -23.33
CA ASP A 87 9.89 50.69 -22.36
C ASP A 87 8.81 49.69 -21.93
N THR A 88 8.33 48.85 -22.87
CA THR A 88 7.39 47.76 -22.57
C THR A 88 8.03 46.71 -21.67
N ILE A 89 9.30 46.36 -21.90
CA ILE A 89 10.04 45.39 -21.06
C ILE A 89 10.20 45.92 -19.63
N ALA A 90 10.57 47.19 -19.46
CA ALA A 90 10.68 47.82 -18.15
C ALA A 90 9.34 47.81 -17.39
N THR A 91 8.25 48.17 -18.09
CA THR A 91 6.90 48.17 -17.53
C THR A 91 6.41 46.76 -17.15
N VAL A 92 6.72 45.75 -17.96
CA VAL A 92 6.40 44.34 -17.65
C VAL A 92 7.17 43.87 -16.42
N LEU A 93 8.45 44.21 -16.31
CA LEU A 93 9.28 43.80 -15.16
C LEU A 93 8.77 44.38 -13.84
N ASP A 94 8.45 45.68 -13.83
CA ASP A 94 7.88 46.36 -12.65
C ASP A 94 6.54 45.74 -12.23
N ASN A 95 5.65 45.47 -13.18
CA ASN A 95 4.37 44.83 -12.90
C ASN A 95 4.55 43.39 -12.39
N CYS A 96 5.50 42.62 -12.92
CA CYS A 96 5.83 41.28 -12.43
C CYS A 96 6.33 41.28 -10.98
N ILE A 97 7.11 42.29 -10.57
CA ILE A 97 7.54 42.47 -9.18
C ILE A 97 6.32 42.72 -8.27
N VAL A 98 5.40 43.58 -8.70
CA VAL A 98 4.16 43.86 -7.94
C VAL A 98 3.26 42.62 -7.85
N VAL A 99 3.09 41.88 -8.93
CA VAL A 99 2.34 40.61 -8.95
C VAL A 99 2.96 39.61 -7.98
N THR A 100 4.29 39.48 -7.96
CA THR A 100 4.99 38.58 -7.03
C THR A 100 4.77 38.97 -5.56
N LYS A 101 4.76 40.27 -5.25
CA LYS A 101 4.41 40.79 -3.91
C LYS A 101 2.97 40.45 -3.53
N LEU A 102 2.02 40.64 -4.46
CA LEU A 102 0.60 40.33 -4.23
C LEU A 102 0.36 38.83 -4.02
N VAL A 103 0.94 37.97 -4.85
CA VAL A 103 0.85 36.50 -4.73
C VAL A 103 1.43 36.02 -3.40
N THR A 104 2.52 36.64 -2.95
CA THR A 104 3.11 36.35 -1.64
C THR A 104 2.15 36.70 -0.51
N ALA A 105 1.58 37.91 -0.53
CA ALA A 105 0.59 38.34 0.47
C ALA A 105 -0.67 37.44 0.46
N LEU A 106 -1.16 37.08 -0.74
CA LEU A 106 -2.29 36.15 -0.93
C LEU A 106 -2.01 34.78 -0.32
N THR A 107 -0.79 34.27 -0.45
CA THR A 107 -0.39 32.98 0.12
C THR A 107 -0.46 33.00 1.64
N PHE A 108 0.04 34.06 2.30
CA PHE A 108 -0.06 34.20 3.76
C PHE A 108 -1.50 34.35 4.24
N LEU A 109 -2.30 35.16 3.55
CA LEU A 109 -3.71 35.36 3.89
C LEU A 109 -4.51 34.06 3.72
N HIS A 110 -4.25 33.30 2.66
CA HIS A 110 -4.89 32.02 2.42
C HIS A 110 -4.65 31.03 3.56
N TYR A 111 -3.38 30.83 3.96
CA TYR A 111 -3.05 29.97 5.11
C TYR A 111 -3.69 30.47 6.41
N THR A 112 -3.68 31.77 6.65
CA THR A 112 -4.25 32.35 7.88
C THR A 112 -5.77 32.16 7.92
N VAL A 113 -6.48 32.38 6.81
CA VAL A 113 -7.94 32.18 6.71
C VAL A 113 -8.30 30.71 6.90
N LEU A 114 -7.63 29.79 6.19
CA LEU A 114 -7.91 28.35 6.29
C LEU A 114 -7.70 27.82 7.71
N TRP A 115 -6.60 28.21 8.37
CA TRP A 115 -6.32 27.73 9.72
C TRP A 115 -7.21 28.40 10.76
N SER A 116 -7.64 29.64 10.57
CA SER A 116 -8.63 30.29 11.45
C SER A 116 -9.95 29.53 11.44
N VAL A 117 -10.42 29.08 10.27
CA VAL A 117 -11.61 28.21 10.17
C VAL A 117 -11.39 26.88 10.89
N LYS A 118 -10.22 26.25 10.75
CA LYS A 118 -9.87 24.99 11.44
C LYS A 118 -9.82 25.15 12.95
N PHE A 119 -9.23 26.23 13.47
CA PHE A 119 -9.20 26.51 14.91
C PHE A 119 -10.59 26.85 15.46
N SER A 120 -11.45 27.49 14.67
CA SER A 120 -12.86 27.66 15.01
C SER A 120 -13.58 26.30 15.18
N LEU A 121 -13.34 25.36 14.26
CA LEU A 121 -13.88 23.99 14.35
C LEU A 121 -13.33 23.21 15.57
N LEU A 122 -12.02 23.25 15.78
CA LEU A 122 -11.38 22.61 16.93
C LEU A 122 -11.91 23.17 18.26
N SER A 123 -12.12 24.49 18.33
CA SER A 123 -12.70 25.16 19.50
C SER A 123 -14.16 24.74 19.74
N LEU A 124 -14.93 24.48 18.68
CA LEU A 124 -16.28 23.92 18.79
C LEU A 124 -16.26 22.50 19.37
N TYR A 125 -15.31 21.66 18.94
CA TYR A 125 -15.20 20.28 19.41
C TYR A 125 -14.59 20.12 20.79
N HIS A 126 -13.97 21.18 21.34
CA HIS A 126 -13.33 21.15 22.66
C HIS A 126 -14.25 20.55 23.73
N LYS A 127 -15.47 21.08 23.88
CA LYS A 127 -16.42 20.62 24.92
C LYS A 127 -16.83 19.15 24.73
N LEU A 128 -17.06 18.74 23.49
CA LEU A 128 -17.43 17.36 23.15
C LEU A 128 -16.30 16.39 23.46
N MET A 129 -15.08 16.68 22.99
CA MET A 129 -13.94 15.78 23.14
C MET A 129 -13.42 15.73 24.57
N TRP A 130 -13.56 16.83 25.32
CA TRP A 130 -13.14 16.91 26.72
C TRP A 130 -14.03 16.08 27.65
N ALA A 131 -15.33 16.02 27.36
CA ALA A 131 -16.31 15.30 28.17
C ALA A 131 -16.20 13.77 28.07
N VAL A 132 -15.74 13.23 26.94
CA VAL A 132 -15.78 11.77 26.67
C VAL A 132 -14.75 10.97 27.48
N ASN A 133 -13.47 11.04 27.13
CA ASN A 133 -12.42 10.18 27.72
C ASN A 133 -11.01 10.82 27.60
N LYS A 134 -10.06 10.40 28.43
CA LYS A 134 -8.65 10.88 28.37
C LYS A 134 -8.02 10.71 26.98
N THR A 135 -8.33 9.63 26.27
CA THR A 135 -7.85 9.39 24.90
C THR A 135 -8.36 10.45 23.93
N HIS A 136 -9.63 10.85 24.03
CA HIS A 136 -10.25 11.86 23.16
C HIS A 136 -9.71 13.26 23.45
N ARG A 137 -9.42 13.56 24.73
CA ARG A 137 -8.68 14.76 25.13
C ARG A 137 -7.31 14.80 24.46
N CYS A 138 -6.57 13.70 24.53
CA CYS A 138 -5.25 13.60 23.90
C CYS A 138 -5.33 13.79 22.38
N VAL A 139 -6.27 13.13 21.70
CA VAL A 139 -6.49 13.30 20.25
C VAL A 139 -6.79 14.76 19.90
N TRP A 140 -7.64 15.43 20.66
CA TRP A 140 -7.95 16.85 20.45
C TRP A 140 -6.72 17.73 20.65
N VAL A 141 -5.96 17.57 21.75
CA VAL A 141 -4.73 18.34 22.02
C VAL A 141 -3.70 18.11 20.91
N VAL A 142 -3.46 16.86 20.52
CA VAL A 142 -2.52 16.51 19.44
C VAL A 142 -2.95 17.18 18.14
N THR A 143 -4.23 17.15 17.79
CA THR A 143 -4.75 17.77 16.56
C THR A 143 -4.61 19.30 16.60
N CYS A 144 -4.82 19.94 17.75
CA CYS A 144 -4.59 21.37 17.93
C CYS A 144 -3.11 21.74 17.77
N VAL A 145 -2.22 21.04 18.47
CA VAL A 145 -0.77 21.29 18.42
C VAL A 145 -0.23 21.03 17.01
N SER A 146 -0.61 19.91 16.39
CA SER A 146 -0.19 19.61 15.02
C SER A 146 -0.70 20.65 14.03
N SER A 147 -1.95 21.09 14.13
CA SER A 147 -2.50 22.12 13.23
C SER A 147 -1.76 23.45 13.37
N PHE A 148 -1.37 23.84 14.59
CA PHE A 148 -0.58 25.04 14.85
C PHE A 148 0.84 24.93 14.30
N LEU A 149 1.55 23.83 14.59
CA LEU A 149 2.89 23.60 14.07
C LEU A 149 2.92 23.59 12.54
N LEU A 150 1.87 23.04 11.91
CA LEU A 150 1.73 23.00 10.46
C LEU A 150 1.41 24.36 9.84
N LEU A 151 0.68 25.24 10.55
CA LEU A 151 0.53 26.65 10.15
C LEU A 151 1.89 27.34 10.13
N VAL A 152 2.62 27.25 11.24
CA VAL A 152 3.94 27.86 11.40
C VAL A 152 4.88 27.32 10.33
N GLY A 153 4.91 26.00 10.12
CA GLY A 153 5.71 25.37 9.07
C GLY A 153 5.37 25.87 7.67
N SER A 154 4.08 26.04 7.34
CA SER A 154 3.65 26.54 6.03
C SER A 154 4.03 28.01 5.81
N VAL A 155 3.93 28.84 6.85
CA VAL A 155 4.37 30.24 6.83
C VAL A 155 5.88 30.33 6.67
N VAL A 156 6.65 29.57 7.47
CA VAL A 156 8.12 29.52 7.41
C VAL A 156 8.59 29.01 6.05
N ALA A 157 8.02 27.93 5.53
CA ALA A 157 8.35 27.41 4.20
C ALA A 157 8.04 28.42 3.08
N SER A 158 6.95 29.20 3.23
CA SER A 158 6.60 30.27 2.30
C SER A 158 7.56 31.47 2.38
N VAL A 159 8.16 31.73 3.55
CA VAL A 159 9.16 32.79 3.75
C VAL A 159 10.50 32.40 3.13
N PHE A 160 10.96 31.18 3.37
CA PHE A 160 12.30 30.70 2.96
C PHE A 160 12.30 29.95 1.62
N THR A 161 11.28 30.16 0.78
CA THR A 161 11.12 29.47 -0.50
C THR A 161 12.30 29.70 -1.47
N CYS A 162 12.94 30.88 -1.41
CA CYS A 162 14.07 31.26 -2.27
C CYS A 162 15.42 31.23 -1.52
N GLY A 163 15.52 30.44 -0.44
CA GLY A 163 16.72 30.37 0.42
C GLY A 163 16.63 31.28 1.66
N PRO A 164 17.75 31.50 2.38
CA PRO A 164 17.77 32.25 3.63
C PRO A 164 17.54 33.76 3.45
N ASN A 165 17.77 34.29 2.25
CA ASN A 165 17.50 35.70 1.95
C ASN A 165 16.04 35.91 1.52
N MET A 166 15.25 36.55 2.37
CA MET A 166 13.84 36.82 2.11
C MET A 166 13.60 37.81 0.96
N THR A 167 14.57 38.69 0.66
CA THR A 167 14.42 39.69 -0.40
C THR A 167 14.66 39.12 -1.80
N ALA A 168 15.38 38.00 -1.91
CA ALA A 168 15.70 37.35 -3.18
C ALA A 168 14.45 36.95 -4.00
N ARG A 169 13.31 36.77 -3.34
CA ARG A 169 12.00 36.55 -4.00
C ARG A 169 11.53 37.75 -4.82
N PHE A 170 11.91 38.97 -4.43
CA PHE A 170 11.40 40.21 -5.05
C PHE A 170 12.38 40.82 -6.06
N HIS A 171 13.57 40.23 -6.22
CA HIS A 171 14.57 40.66 -7.19
C HIS A 171 14.53 39.77 -8.44
N PRO A 172 14.49 40.36 -9.65
CA PRO A 172 14.53 39.59 -10.89
C PRO A 172 15.79 38.72 -10.99
N GLY A 173 15.62 37.42 -11.29
CA GLY A 173 16.73 36.49 -11.56
C GLY A 173 17.31 35.77 -10.34
N GLU A 174 17.14 36.26 -9.12
CA GLU A 174 17.74 35.66 -7.91
C GLU A 174 16.99 34.41 -7.40
N CYS A 175 15.73 34.22 -7.79
CA CYS A 175 14.92 33.04 -7.44
C CYS A 175 14.51 32.22 -8.69
N MET A 176 15.44 32.03 -9.63
CA MET A 176 15.19 31.27 -10.88
C MET A 176 16.02 29.99 -11.04
N ASP A 177 16.88 29.67 -10.07
CA ASP A 177 17.67 28.44 -10.09
C ASP A 177 16.81 27.17 -9.97
N LYS A 178 17.28 26.08 -10.59
CA LYS A 178 16.61 24.76 -10.52
C LYS A 178 16.41 24.28 -9.08
N ALA A 179 17.33 24.61 -8.17
CA ALA A 179 17.22 24.28 -6.75
C ALA A 179 16.07 25.04 -6.07
N ALA A 180 15.95 26.36 -6.29
CA ALA A 180 14.87 27.17 -5.73
C ALA A 180 13.48 26.75 -6.26
N SER A 181 13.41 26.36 -7.54
CA SER A 181 12.17 25.82 -8.14
C SER A 181 11.76 24.47 -7.52
N ARG A 182 12.73 23.58 -7.28
CA ARG A 182 12.51 22.31 -6.58
C ARG A 182 12.05 22.52 -5.14
N ASP A 183 12.70 23.42 -4.42
CA ASP A 183 12.37 23.69 -3.01
C ASP A 183 10.98 24.32 -2.87
N SER A 184 10.59 25.17 -3.83
CA SER A 184 9.23 25.71 -3.97
C SER A 184 8.19 24.61 -4.20
N ALA A 185 8.48 23.65 -5.09
CA ALA A 185 7.58 22.52 -5.35
C ALA A 185 7.45 21.60 -4.12
N ILE A 186 8.55 21.33 -3.41
CA ILE A 186 8.55 20.54 -2.18
C ILE A 186 7.71 21.23 -1.11
N ALA A 187 7.91 22.54 -0.88
CA ALA A 187 7.14 23.32 0.09
C ALA A 187 5.63 23.29 -0.23
N LEU A 188 5.25 23.36 -1.51
CA LEU A 188 3.87 23.28 -1.96
C LEU A 188 3.24 21.92 -1.63
N TRP A 189 3.92 20.81 -1.97
CA TRP A 189 3.44 19.46 -1.70
C TRP A 189 3.34 19.16 -0.21
N ILE A 190 4.31 19.63 0.59
CA ILE A 190 4.27 19.54 2.06
C ILE A 190 3.06 20.33 2.59
N GLY A 191 2.88 21.59 2.17
CA GLY A 191 1.75 22.41 2.59
C GLY A 191 0.40 21.78 2.28
N PHE A 192 0.24 21.21 1.08
CA PHE A 192 -0.95 20.45 0.69
C PHE A 192 -1.16 19.18 1.54
N ALA A 193 -0.12 18.37 1.76
CA ALA A 193 -0.22 17.18 2.58
C ALA A 193 -0.62 17.52 4.02
N CYS A 194 -0.06 18.58 4.57
CA CYS A 194 -0.38 19.08 5.91
C CYS A 194 -1.82 19.60 5.99
N ASP A 195 -2.29 20.32 4.97
CA ASP A 195 -3.68 20.78 4.88
C ASP A 195 -4.66 19.59 4.85
N LEU A 196 -4.36 18.57 4.05
CA LEU A 196 -5.15 17.36 3.91
C LEU A 196 -5.21 16.56 5.23
N VAL A 197 -4.05 16.29 5.85
CA VAL A 197 -3.95 15.53 7.10
C VAL A 197 -4.70 16.22 8.22
N THR A 198 -4.55 17.54 8.35
CA THR A 198 -5.27 18.30 9.39
C THR A 198 -6.78 18.32 9.14
N THR A 199 -7.22 18.46 7.89
CA THR A 199 -8.64 18.42 7.54
C THR A 199 -9.24 17.06 7.88
N VAL A 200 -8.59 15.95 7.52
CA VAL A 200 -9.07 14.60 7.86
C VAL A 200 -9.07 14.36 9.37
N ALA A 201 -8.01 14.75 10.08
CA ALA A 201 -7.91 14.59 11.53
C ALA A 201 -9.03 15.33 12.29
N ILE A 202 -9.31 16.59 11.91
CA ILE A 202 -10.36 17.40 12.53
C ILE A 202 -11.75 16.80 12.28
N MET A 203 -11.97 16.12 11.15
CA MET A 203 -13.26 15.48 10.83
C MET A 203 -13.44 14.13 11.51
N CYS A 204 -12.41 13.28 11.50
CA CYS A 204 -12.50 11.92 12.04
C CYS A 204 -12.63 11.92 13.57
N ALA A 205 -11.99 12.88 14.26
CA ALA A 205 -11.97 12.96 15.72
C ALA A 205 -13.39 13.01 16.35
N PRO A 206 -14.30 13.91 15.93
CA PRO A 206 -15.68 13.91 16.41
C PRO A 206 -16.59 12.86 15.74
N ALA A 207 -16.27 12.38 14.53
CA ALA A 207 -17.13 11.44 13.80
C ALA A 207 -17.27 10.09 14.52
N TRP A 208 -16.18 9.61 15.13
CA TRP A 208 -16.20 8.39 15.94
C TRP A 208 -17.12 8.52 17.16
N VAL A 209 -17.09 9.67 17.84
CA VAL A 209 -17.94 9.95 19.00
C VAL A 209 -19.42 9.97 18.58
N VAL A 210 -19.74 10.68 17.49
CA VAL A 210 -21.11 10.77 16.97
C VAL A 210 -21.64 9.41 16.50
N TRP A 211 -20.78 8.56 15.95
CA TRP A 211 -21.16 7.21 15.52
C TRP A 211 -21.59 6.32 16.70
N ASN A 212 -20.91 6.46 17.84
CA ASN A 212 -21.17 5.68 19.04
C ASN A 212 -22.25 6.30 19.96
N CYS A 213 -22.65 7.55 19.72
CA CYS A 213 -23.77 8.16 20.45
C CYS A 213 -25.13 7.54 20.07
N GLN A 214 -25.98 7.33 21.07
CA GLN A 214 -27.36 6.87 20.93
C GLN A 214 -28.31 8.01 20.50
N ILE A 215 -28.07 8.57 19.31
CA ILE A 215 -28.93 9.58 18.69
C ILE A 215 -29.76 8.97 17.55
N THR A 216 -30.93 9.55 17.27
CA THR A 216 -31.82 9.07 16.20
C THR A 216 -31.11 9.10 14.83
N LEU A 217 -31.37 8.08 13.99
CA LEU A 217 -30.69 7.90 12.70
C LEU A 217 -30.78 9.15 11.81
N LYS A 218 -31.91 9.88 11.82
CA LYS A 218 -32.08 11.14 11.09
C LYS A 218 -31.11 12.24 11.55
N LYS A 219 -30.89 12.37 12.86
CA LYS A 219 -29.93 13.33 13.44
C LYS A 219 -28.49 12.89 13.16
N LYS A 220 -28.22 11.58 13.25
CA LYS A 220 -26.91 10.98 12.94
C LYS A 220 -26.51 11.24 11.50
N ILE A 221 -27.40 10.99 10.55
CA ILE A 221 -27.19 11.26 9.11
C ILE A 221 -26.98 12.75 8.86
N SER A 222 -27.76 13.64 9.49
CA SER A 222 -27.60 15.10 9.32
C SER A 222 -26.24 15.61 9.83
N ILE A 223 -25.77 15.12 10.98
CA ILE A 223 -24.45 15.50 11.52
C ILE A 223 -23.32 14.94 10.64
N LEU A 224 -23.43 13.68 10.23
CA LEU A 224 -22.47 13.05 9.31
C LEU A 224 -22.45 13.73 7.93
N ALA A 225 -23.58 14.21 7.42
CA ALA A 225 -23.65 14.95 6.16
C ALA A 225 -22.93 16.30 6.25
N ILE A 226 -23.03 17.00 7.38
CA ILE A 226 -22.27 18.24 7.63
C ILE A 226 -20.76 17.96 7.68
N MET A 227 -20.37 16.82 8.29
CA MET A 227 -18.97 16.38 8.31
C MET A 227 -18.47 15.92 6.94
N GLY A 228 -19.36 15.32 6.13
CA GLY A 228 -19.10 14.90 4.75
C GLY A 228 -18.84 16.06 3.80
N LEU A 229 -19.25 17.28 4.14
CA LEU A 229 -18.90 18.47 3.39
C LEU A 229 -17.37 18.63 3.30
N ALA A 230 -16.58 18.12 4.25
CA ALA A 230 -15.11 18.15 4.19
C ALA A 230 -14.51 17.42 2.96
N VAL A 231 -15.20 16.43 2.39
CA VAL A 231 -14.76 15.76 1.15
C VAL A 231 -14.65 16.77 -0.01
N VAL A 232 -15.56 17.74 -0.07
CA VAL A 232 -15.51 18.83 -1.05
C VAL A 232 -14.30 19.75 -0.82
N CYS A 233 -13.83 19.90 0.42
CA CYS A 233 -12.64 20.72 0.74
C CYS A 233 -11.40 20.03 0.18
N VAL A 234 -11.30 18.73 0.45
CA VAL A 234 -10.22 17.89 -0.05
C VAL A 234 -10.16 17.91 -1.57
N ALA A 235 -11.31 17.77 -2.25
CA ALA A 235 -11.37 17.84 -3.72
C ALA A 235 -10.86 19.19 -4.26
N VAL A 236 -11.28 20.31 -3.65
CA VAL A 236 -10.87 21.66 -4.08
C VAL A 236 -9.39 21.93 -3.77
N ALA A 237 -8.87 21.44 -2.63
CA ALA A 237 -7.45 21.50 -2.30
C ALA A 237 -6.59 20.71 -3.31
N ILE A 238 -7.08 19.56 -3.77
CA ILE A 238 -6.44 18.77 -4.84
C ILE A 238 -6.44 19.55 -6.15
N CYS A 239 -7.56 20.14 -6.56
CA CYS A 239 -7.60 20.96 -7.77
C CYS A 239 -6.62 22.13 -7.68
N ARG A 240 -6.54 22.82 -6.54
CA ARG A 240 -5.59 23.90 -6.32
C ARG A 240 -4.15 23.43 -6.51
N VAL A 241 -3.73 22.35 -5.82
CA VAL A 241 -2.33 21.90 -5.87
C VAL A 241 -1.90 21.48 -7.28
N VAL A 242 -2.80 20.86 -8.04
CA VAL A 242 -2.56 20.47 -9.44
C VAL A 242 -2.30 21.71 -10.30
N GLU A 243 -3.13 22.74 -10.18
CA GLU A 243 -3.01 23.98 -10.94
C GLU A 243 -1.74 24.76 -10.56
N VAL A 244 -1.39 24.83 -9.27
CA VAL A 244 -0.13 25.49 -8.87
C VAL A 244 1.09 24.71 -9.37
N ASN A 245 1.05 23.38 -9.29
CA ASN A 245 2.14 22.53 -9.78
C ASN A 245 2.33 22.69 -11.30
N GLN A 246 1.23 22.82 -12.06
CA GLN A 246 1.28 23.13 -13.49
C GLN A 246 1.86 24.53 -13.76
N THR A 247 1.49 25.52 -12.96
CA THR A 247 2.02 26.90 -13.07
C THR A 247 3.54 26.93 -12.83
N ILE A 248 4.02 26.24 -11.79
CA ILE A 248 5.45 26.14 -11.47
C ILE A 248 6.22 25.41 -12.59
N ARG A 249 5.68 24.30 -13.10
CA ARG A 249 6.34 23.48 -14.13
C ARG A 249 6.38 24.17 -15.50
N SER A 250 5.31 24.86 -15.87
CA SER A 250 5.19 25.52 -17.19
C SER A 250 5.93 26.86 -17.27
N ARG A 251 6.39 27.42 -16.14
CA ARG A 251 6.96 28.79 -16.02
C ARG A 251 6.08 29.85 -16.69
N ASN A 252 4.79 29.57 -16.80
CA ASN A 252 3.88 30.36 -17.61
C ASN A 252 3.14 31.36 -16.72
N ILE A 253 3.47 32.64 -16.88
CA ILE A 253 2.83 33.76 -16.16
C ILE A 253 1.31 33.75 -16.38
N LEU A 254 0.85 33.30 -17.55
CA LEU A 254 -0.57 33.21 -17.91
C LEU A 254 -1.43 32.29 -17.01
N MET A 255 -0.82 31.45 -16.16
CA MET A 255 -1.54 30.52 -15.28
C MET A 255 -1.71 31.02 -13.84
N ILE A 256 -1.17 32.18 -13.47
CA ILE A 256 -1.24 32.74 -12.11
C ILE A 256 -2.70 32.97 -11.66
N ASN A 257 -3.57 33.42 -12.57
CA ASN A 257 -4.99 33.66 -12.27
C ASN A 257 -5.74 32.39 -11.85
N ASN A 258 -5.41 31.22 -12.41
CA ASN A 258 -6.06 29.98 -12.01
C ASN A 258 -5.70 29.64 -10.56
N TRP A 259 -4.42 29.74 -10.20
CA TRP A 259 -3.95 29.49 -8.84
C TRP A 259 -4.64 30.40 -7.81
N THR A 260 -4.69 31.71 -8.05
CA THR A 260 -5.32 32.65 -7.12
C THR A 260 -6.81 32.42 -6.98
N PHE A 261 -7.50 32.05 -8.08
CA PHE A 261 -8.93 31.68 -8.06
C PHE A 261 -9.21 30.47 -7.15
N TRP A 262 -8.46 29.37 -7.33
CA TRP A 262 -8.63 28.16 -6.53
C TRP A 262 -8.35 28.40 -5.04
N SER A 263 -7.40 29.30 -4.72
CA SER A 263 -7.11 29.71 -3.34
C SER A 263 -8.28 30.46 -2.69
N VAL A 264 -8.97 31.33 -3.44
CA VAL A 264 -10.20 32.01 -2.98
C VAL A 264 -11.34 31.01 -2.81
N LEU A 265 -11.52 30.10 -3.75
CA LEU A 265 -12.58 29.08 -3.70
C LEU A 265 -12.42 28.14 -2.50
N GLU A 266 -11.21 27.65 -2.24
CA GLU A 266 -10.91 26.79 -1.10
C GLU A 266 -11.22 27.49 0.24
N SER A 267 -10.79 28.75 0.37
CA SER A 267 -11.04 29.57 1.56
C SER A 267 -12.54 29.90 1.73
N SER A 268 -13.28 30.08 0.63
CA SER A 268 -14.72 30.28 0.63
C SER A 268 -15.43 29.06 1.19
N ILE A 269 -15.09 27.89 0.65
CA ILE A 269 -15.69 26.63 1.00
C ILE A 269 -15.42 26.30 2.46
N GLY A 270 -14.20 26.53 2.96
CA GLY A 270 -13.86 26.40 4.38
C GLY A 270 -14.75 27.26 5.28
N ASN A 271 -14.88 28.55 4.95
CA ASN A 271 -15.78 29.46 5.65
C ASN A 271 -17.23 28.99 5.61
N VAL A 272 -17.71 28.32 4.56
CA VAL A 272 -19.07 27.77 4.48
C VAL A 272 -19.27 26.49 5.31
N LYS A 273 -18.23 25.74 5.71
CA LYS A 273 -18.43 24.46 6.46
C LYS A 273 -18.62 24.60 7.95
N ALA A 274 -18.22 25.71 8.56
CA ALA A 274 -18.27 25.81 10.02
C ALA A 274 -19.73 25.66 10.55
N PRO A 275 -20.01 24.71 11.46
CA PRO A 275 -21.37 24.43 11.92
C PRO A 275 -22.01 25.63 12.62
N THR A 276 -23.24 25.98 12.22
CA THR A 276 -24.06 27.04 12.83
C THR A 276 -24.91 26.59 14.02
N ARG A 277 -25.15 25.29 14.18
CA ARG A 277 -25.96 24.77 15.29
C ARG A 277 -25.09 24.32 16.44
N THR A 278 -25.15 25.07 17.54
CA THR A 278 -24.84 24.57 18.86
C THR A 278 -25.68 23.34 19.14
N MET A 279 -25.04 22.19 19.40
CA MET A 279 -25.70 21.13 20.17
C MET A 279 -26.25 21.80 21.44
N GLY A 280 -27.57 21.76 21.62
CA GLY A 280 -28.22 22.32 22.80
C GLY A 280 -27.76 21.62 24.08
N PRO A 281 -28.05 22.19 25.26
CA PRO A 281 -27.59 21.68 26.55
C PRO A 281 -28.00 20.22 26.86
N SER A 282 -28.97 19.67 26.15
CA SER A 282 -29.53 18.32 26.37
C SER A 282 -28.54 17.14 26.22
N CYS A 283 -27.33 17.35 25.71
CA CYS A 283 -26.28 16.31 25.66
C CYS A 283 -25.12 16.55 26.63
N ALA A 284 -25.16 17.61 27.45
CA ALA A 284 -24.07 18.02 28.32
C ALA A 284 -24.32 17.71 29.81
N ASP A 285 -25.33 16.89 30.13
CA ASP A 285 -25.51 16.37 31.49
C ASP A 285 -24.57 15.18 31.70
N ALA A 286 -23.46 15.46 32.38
CA ALA A 286 -22.38 14.52 32.70
C ALA A 286 -22.80 13.41 33.68
N ASP A 287 -24.07 13.37 34.11
CA ASP A 287 -24.56 12.41 35.11
C ASP A 287 -25.11 11.10 34.51
N LEU A 288 -25.37 11.03 33.21
CA LEU A 288 -25.90 9.82 32.54
C LEU A 288 -24.81 8.85 32.03
N LEU A 289 -23.52 9.12 32.28
CA LEU A 289 -22.40 8.32 31.77
C LEU A 289 -21.53 7.68 32.86
N ARG A 290 -21.99 7.59 34.12
CA ARG A 290 -21.35 6.71 35.10
C ARG A 290 -21.77 5.24 34.86
N PRO A 291 -20.83 4.29 34.79
CA PRO A 291 -21.17 2.88 34.88
C PRO A 291 -21.80 2.63 36.25
N GLN A 292 -23.02 2.09 36.31
CA GLN A 292 -23.54 1.52 37.55
C GLN A 292 -22.63 0.35 37.94
N THR A 293 -21.84 0.55 38.98
CA THR A 293 -21.19 -0.54 39.71
C THR A 293 -22.28 -1.28 40.47
N ASN A 294 -22.60 -2.50 40.06
CA ASN A 294 -23.50 -3.40 40.79
C ASN A 294 -22.88 -3.69 42.17
N THR A 295 -23.33 -2.99 43.20
CA THR A 295 -23.21 -3.42 44.59
C THR A 295 -24.23 -4.51 44.83
N VAL A 296 -23.73 -5.70 45.15
CA VAL A 296 -24.50 -6.86 45.62
C VAL A 296 -25.19 -6.48 46.93
N SER A 297 -26.52 -6.38 46.93
CA SER A 297 -27.32 -6.42 48.15
C SER A 297 -27.83 -7.85 48.35
N THR A 298 -27.47 -8.41 49.50
CA THR A 298 -27.97 -9.66 50.05
C THR A 298 -29.45 -9.54 50.39
N ASP A 299 -30.30 -10.38 49.80
CA ASP A 299 -31.54 -10.86 50.44
C ASP A 299 -32.03 -12.17 49.79
N ARG A 300 -32.58 -13.06 50.63
CA ARG A 300 -32.98 -14.45 50.33
C ARG A 300 -34.29 -14.55 49.51
N PRO A 301 -34.56 -15.71 48.87
CA PRO A 301 -35.59 -15.85 47.83
C PRO A 301 -36.92 -16.42 48.35
N PRO A 302 -37.99 -16.41 47.52
CA PRO A 302 -39.00 -17.46 47.55
C PRO A 302 -38.84 -18.44 46.37
N GLU A 303 -38.88 -19.71 46.77
CA GLU A 303 -39.11 -21.01 46.13
C GLU A 303 -39.37 -21.17 44.61
N CYS A 304 -38.80 -22.27 44.09
CA CYS A 304 -39.04 -22.90 42.79
C CYS A 304 -40.44 -23.54 42.66
N PRO A 305 -40.82 -23.94 41.43
CA PRO A 305 -40.91 -25.38 41.17
C PRO A 305 -40.04 -25.86 40.00
N SER A 306 -39.51 -27.06 40.22
CA SER A 306 -38.78 -27.98 39.32
C SER A 306 -39.47 -28.25 37.97
N VAL A 307 -38.69 -28.57 36.93
CA VAL A 307 -38.94 -29.72 36.02
C VAL A 307 -37.79 -29.96 35.01
N LEU A 308 -37.38 -31.23 34.96
CA LEU A 308 -36.62 -32.01 33.95
C LEU A 308 -35.25 -31.56 33.44
N THR A 309 -34.22 -32.17 34.03
CA THR A 309 -32.96 -32.57 33.38
C THR A 309 -33.15 -33.81 32.49
N VAL A 310 -32.69 -33.74 31.24
CA VAL A 310 -32.34 -34.90 30.40
C VAL A 310 -30.96 -34.64 29.77
N PRO A 311 -30.04 -35.63 29.75
CA PRO A 311 -28.62 -35.41 29.49
C PRO A 311 -28.29 -35.54 28.00
N SER A 312 -27.27 -34.80 27.54
CA SER A 312 -26.64 -35.05 26.23
C SER A 312 -25.13 -35.12 26.39
N ASN A 313 -24.66 -36.31 26.76
CA ASN A 313 -23.39 -36.83 26.28
C ASN A 313 -23.55 -37.10 24.78
N THR A 314 -22.90 -36.29 23.95
CA THR A 314 -22.47 -36.69 22.60
C THR A 314 -21.16 -35.98 22.33
N HIS A 315 -20.07 -36.66 22.67
CA HIS A 315 -18.80 -36.49 21.97
C HIS A 315 -19.05 -36.84 20.50
N LEU A 316 -19.05 -35.83 19.64
CA LEU A 316 -18.93 -36.00 18.21
C LEU A 316 -17.48 -35.62 17.87
N ASP A 317 -16.73 -36.63 17.44
CA ASP A 317 -15.42 -36.48 16.83
C ASP A 317 -15.54 -35.61 15.58
N ASP A 318 -14.99 -34.40 15.65
CA ASP A 318 -14.85 -33.46 14.53
C ASP A 318 -13.36 -33.33 14.16
N ASP A 319 -12.72 -34.47 13.87
CA ASP A 319 -11.39 -34.53 13.28
C ASP A 319 -11.48 -34.37 11.75
N THR A 320 -11.75 -33.14 11.29
CA THR A 320 -11.39 -32.71 9.92
C THR A 320 -10.77 -31.32 9.91
N VAL A 321 -9.78 -31.10 10.78
CA VAL A 321 -8.88 -29.95 10.67
C VAL A 321 -7.79 -30.27 9.64
N PHE A 322 -7.86 -29.61 8.48
CA PHE A 322 -6.79 -29.64 7.47
C PHE A 322 -5.48 -29.08 8.08
N HIS A 323 -4.62 -29.97 8.58
CA HIS A 323 -3.24 -29.65 8.91
C HIS A 323 -2.50 -29.23 7.63
N ARG A 324 -2.12 -27.96 7.56
CA ARG A 324 -1.30 -27.40 6.48
C ARG A 324 0.17 -27.55 6.85
N TRP A 325 0.81 -28.41 6.07
CA TRP A 325 2.00 -29.22 6.32
C TRP A 325 3.34 -28.49 6.53
N ASP A 326 4.19 -29.08 7.39
CA ASP A 326 5.45 -28.57 7.95
C ASP A 326 6.67 -28.54 6.99
N TRP A 327 7.62 -27.62 7.21
CA TRP A 327 8.87 -27.51 6.41
C TRP A 327 10.12 -27.58 7.28
N GLU A 328 10.05 -28.27 8.42
CA GLU A 328 11.19 -28.45 9.31
C GLU A 328 11.18 -29.90 9.83
N GLN A 329 11.61 -30.80 8.95
CA GLN A 329 12.21 -32.07 9.36
C GLN A 329 13.46 -32.26 8.50
N GLU A 330 14.60 -32.04 9.13
CA GLU A 330 15.80 -32.80 8.80
C GLU A 330 15.54 -34.21 9.34
N ASP A 331 15.40 -35.18 8.44
CA ASP A 331 16.17 -36.43 8.48
C ASP A 331 15.69 -37.43 7.43
N HIS A 332 16.65 -37.91 6.64
CA HIS A 332 16.55 -39.10 5.83
C HIS A 332 17.14 -40.27 6.63
N SER A 333 16.43 -41.39 6.67
CA SER A 333 17.09 -42.70 6.63
C SER A 333 16.32 -43.61 5.68
N ALA A 334 16.90 -43.81 4.50
CA ALA A 334 16.59 -44.95 3.65
C ALA A 334 17.46 -46.11 4.14
N GLY A 335 16.85 -47.12 4.74
CA GLY A 335 17.47 -48.41 5.03
C GLY A 335 16.77 -49.50 4.22
N SER A 336 17.50 -50.12 3.30
CA SER A 336 17.09 -51.29 2.52
C SER A 336 17.26 -52.61 3.30
N SER A 337 16.57 -53.66 2.83
CA SER A 337 16.57 -55.10 3.26
C SER A 337 15.55 -55.44 4.36
N GLN A 338 14.70 -56.47 4.27
CA GLN A 338 14.89 -57.83 3.77
C GLN A 338 13.60 -58.48 3.23
N ILE A 339 13.81 -59.50 2.39
CA ILE A 339 12.86 -60.53 1.93
C ILE A 339 12.60 -61.53 3.05
N GLN A 340 11.34 -61.93 3.32
CA GLN A 340 10.90 -63.33 3.54
C GLN A 340 9.41 -63.45 3.94
N ASP A 341 8.67 -64.20 3.11
CA ASP A 341 7.75 -65.33 3.37
C ASP A 341 6.76 -65.42 4.56
N LEU A 342 5.71 -66.22 4.26
CA LEU A 342 4.65 -66.82 5.11
C LEU A 342 3.33 -66.01 5.14
N GLY A 343 2.18 -66.44 4.63
CA GLY A 343 1.69 -67.77 4.28
C GLY A 343 0.63 -68.25 5.28
N ARG A 344 -0.63 -68.40 4.82
CA ARG A 344 -1.74 -69.18 5.45
C ARG A 344 -2.26 -68.63 6.81
N THR A 345 -3.52 -68.76 7.26
CA THR A 345 -4.62 -69.72 7.08
C THR A 345 -5.87 -69.13 7.78
N SER A 346 -7.08 -69.14 7.19
CA SER A 346 -8.22 -70.07 7.46
C SER A 346 -9.24 -69.68 8.56
N GLY A 347 -10.54 -69.82 8.25
CA GLY A 347 -11.61 -70.14 9.22
C GLY A 347 -12.81 -69.17 9.23
N ARG A 348 -13.81 -69.22 8.34
CA ARG A 348 -15.07 -70.04 8.30
C ARG A 348 -16.18 -69.65 9.33
N PRO A 349 -17.49 -69.97 9.09
CA PRO A 349 -18.58 -68.99 8.92
C PRO A 349 -19.82 -69.25 9.82
N ASN A 350 -20.98 -68.63 9.50
CA ASN A 350 -22.40 -68.88 9.90
C ASN A 350 -23.03 -67.62 10.56
N ALA A 351 -24.28 -67.19 10.35
CA ALA A 351 -25.50 -67.79 9.80
C ALA A 351 -26.48 -66.68 9.30
N ALA A 352 -27.40 -67.06 8.41
CA ALA A 352 -28.71 -66.44 8.11
C ALA A 352 -29.77 -67.58 8.15
N PRO A 353 -31.10 -67.43 7.91
CA PRO A 353 -31.96 -66.28 7.51
C PRO A 353 -33.30 -66.29 8.34
N PRO A 354 -34.55 -65.87 7.93
CA PRO A 354 -35.04 -65.28 6.65
C PRO A 354 -36.14 -64.18 6.68
N GLY A 355 -36.38 -63.60 5.49
CA GLY A 355 -37.66 -63.02 5.01
C GLY A 355 -37.63 -61.50 4.76
N GLY A 356 -37.99 -60.92 3.61
CA GLY A 356 -38.45 -61.41 2.31
C GLY A 356 -38.77 -60.23 1.36
N ARG A 357 -38.67 -60.51 0.05
CA ARG A 357 -39.25 -59.84 -1.16
C ARG A 357 -38.81 -58.42 -1.58
N GLY A 358 -38.30 -58.35 -2.82
CA GLY A 358 -38.38 -57.18 -3.71
C GLY A 358 -37.21 -57.00 -4.68
N SER A 359 -37.36 -57.50 -5.93
CA SER A 359 -36.63 -57.25 -7.21
C SER A 359 -35.78 -55.95 -7.33
N THR A 360 -34.65 -55.81 -8.06
CA THR A 360 -34.15 -56.44 -9.30
C THR A 360 -32.70 -55.94 -9.62
N THR A 361 -31.79 -56.88 -9.96
CA THR A 361 -30.67 -56.85 -10.94
C THR A 361 -29.73 -55.62 -11.19
N ALA A 362 -28.44 -55.81 -10.81
CA ALA A 362 -27.15 -55.50 -11.48
C ALA A 362 -26.56 -54.05 -11.58
N PRO A 363 -25.22 -53.88 -11.74
CA PRO A 363 -24.09 -54.48 -11.00
C PRO A 363 -23.18 -53.43 -10.31
N ARG A 364 -22.44 -53.88 -9.29
CA ARG A 364 -21.42 -53.11 -8.56
C ARG A 364 -20.22 -52.79 -9.47
N SER A 365 -20.02 -51.52 -9.83
CA SER A 365 -18.78 -50.98 -10.39
C SER A 365 -18.71 -49.45 -10.25
N LEU A 366 -19.07 -48.85 -9.10
CA LEU A 366 -19.05 -47.39 -8.99
C LEU A 366 -18.94 -46.88 -7.53
N CYS A 367 -17.93 -47.31 -6.78
CA CYS A 367 -17.61 -46.75 -5.46
C CYS A 367 -16.11 -46.47 -5.30
N ILE A 368 -15.51 -45.66 -6.19
CA ILE A 368 -14.18 -45.03 -5.94
C ILE A 368 -14.16 -43.51 -6.28
N LEU A 369 -15.26 -42.89 -6.72
CA LEU A 369 -15.26 -41.48 -7.18
C LEU A 369 -16.03 -40.45 -6.33
N TYR A 370 -16.56 -40.82 -5.16
CA TYR A 370 -17.27 -39.88 -4.27
C TYR A 370 -16.42 -39.40 -3.07
N GLY A 371 -15.16 -39.06 -3.32
CA GLY A 371 -14.27 -38.43 -2.34
C GLY A 371 -13.68 -37.08 -2.78
N ALA A 372 -14.01 -36.58 -3.98
CA ALA A 372 -13.54 -35.28 -4.45
C ALA A 372 -14.57 -34.20 -4.09
N GLY A 373 -14.33 -33.48 -2.99
CA GLY A 373 -15.23 -32.44 -2.49
C GLY A 373 -15.50 -31.29 -3.48
N PRO A 374 -16.52 -30.44 -3.23
CA PRO A 374 -16.95 -29.35 -4.10
C PRO A 374 -15.85 -28.34 -4.49
N THR A 375 -14.75 -28.29 -3.73
CA THR A 375 -13.58 -27.46 -4.05
C THR A 375 -12.83 -27.93 -5.30
N LEU A 376 -12.75 -29.25 -5.57
CA LEU A 376 -12.05 -29.79 -6.75
C LEU A 376 -12.82 -29.51 -8.05
N LEU A 377 -14.15 -29.63 -8.02
CA LEU A 377 -15.03 -29.29 -9.14
C LEU A 377 -14.95 -27.79 -9.50
N LEU A 378 -14.99 -26.92 -8.49
CA LEU A 378 -14.85 -25.46 -8.70
C LEU A 378 -13.45 -25.06 -9.19
N CYS A 379 -12.39 -25.75 -8.75
CA CYS A 379 -11.05 -25.52 -9.27
C CYS A 379 -10.93 -25.99 -10.73
N ALA A 380 -11.48 -27.16 -11.08
CA ALA A 380 -11.44 -27.70 -12.44
C ALA A 380 -12.12 -26.78 -13.47
N GLU A 381 -13.27 -26.18 -13.13
CA GLU A 381 -13.96 -25.20 -14.00
C GLU A 381 -13.21 -23.88 -14.18
N ARG A 382 -12.27 -23.55 -13.29
CA ARG A 382 -11.44 -22.34 -13.35
C ARG A 382 -10.17 -22.52 -14.19
N ILE A 383 -9.74 -23.76 -14.45
CA ILE A 383 -8.53 -24.06 -15.25
C ILE A 383 -8.56 -23.42 -16.65
N PRO A 384 -9.67 -23.45 -17.42
CA PRO A 384 -9.70 -22.79 -18.73
C PRO A 384 -9.52 -21.26 -18.65
N ALA A 385 -10.05 -20.63 -17.59
CA ALA A 385 -9.88 -19.19 -17.37
C ALA A 385 -8.44 -18.83 -16.98
N VAL A 386 -7.78 -19.69 -16.20
CA VAL A 386 -6.34 -19.59 -15.89
C VAL A 386 -5.53 -19.68 -17.17
N THR A 387 -5.80 -20.69 -18.01
CA THR A 387 -5.07 -20.88 -19.26
C THR A 387 -5.26 -19.71 -20.21
N VAL A 388 -6.47 -19.17 -20.35
CA VAL A 388 -6.72 -17.98 -21.19
C VAL A 388 -6.01 -16.74 -20.63
N PHE A 389 -6.13 -16.45 -19.34
CA PHE A 389 -5.48 -15.28 -18.74
C PHE A 389 -3.95 -15.36 -18.80
N ILE A 390 -3.37 -16.50 -18.44
CA ILE A 390 -1.92 -16.74 -18.51
C ILE A 390 -1.46 -16.74 -19.97
N SER A 391 -2.20 -17.36 -20.89
CA SER A 391 -1.83 -17.35 -22.32
C SER A 391 -1.90 -15.95 -22.90
N SER A 392 -2.91 -15.14 -22.56
CA SER A 392 -3.00 -13.74 -23.00
C SER A 392 -1.88 -12.87 -22.39
N LEU A 393 -1.55 -13.07 -21.12
CA LEU A 393 -0.45 -12.37 -20.45
C LEU A 393 0.92 -12.79 -21.02
N LEU A 394 1.12 -14.09 -21.25
CA LEU A 394 2.35 -14.63 -21.84
C LEU A 394 2.48 -14.28 -23.33
N LEU A 395 1.39 -14.29 -24.10
CA LEU A 395 1.38 -13.80 -25.48
C LEU A 395 1.69 -12.31 -25.54
N TYR A 396 1.19 -11.53 -24.58
CA TYR A 396 1.48 -10.11 -24.46
C TYR A 396 2.95 -9.84 -24.10
N ILE A 397 3.49 -10.58 -23.13
CA ILE A 397 4.91 -10.55 -22.75
C ILE A 397 5.79 -11.01 -23.94
N ALA A 398 5.42 -12.10 -24.62
CA ALA A 398 6.10 -12.62 -25.80
C ALA A 398 6.06 -11.66 -27.00
N HIS A 399 4.98 -10.89 -27.17
CA HIS A 399 4.91 -9.83 -28.17
C HIS A 399 5.84 -8.66 -27.85
N GLY A 400 6.09 -8.37 -26.56
CA GLY A 400 7.13 -7.45 -26.10
C GLY A 400 8.54 -7.91 -26.50
N PHE A 401 8.83 -9.21 -26.36
CA PHE A 401 10.09 -9.83 -26.81
C PHE A 401 10.31 -9.80 -28.33
N GLY A 402 9.24 -9.67 -29.13
CA GLY A 402 9.29 -9.67 -30.59
C GLY A 402 9.96 -8.44 -31.24
N ARG A 403 10.28 -7.39 -30.47
CA ARG A 403 11.03 -6.22 -30.95
C ARG A 403 12.50 -6.28 -30.53
N ARG A 404 13.24 -7.32 -30.95
CA ARG A 404 14.70 -7.24 -31.03
C ARG A 404 15.08 -6.35 -32.23
N SER A 405 15.33 -5.08 -32.00
CA SER A 405 16.17 -4.28 -32.89
C SER A 405 17.61 -4.81 -32.78
N SER A 406 18.07 -5.49 -33.83
CA SER A 406 19.47 -5.89 -33.99
C SER A 406 20.39 -4.66 -33.90
N PRO A 407 21.48 -4.69 -33.13
CA PRO A 407 22.43 -3.59 -33.10
C PRO A 407 23.42 -3.69 -34.27
N GLY A 408 23.53 -2.60 -35.03
CA GLY A 408 24.71 -2.27 -35.84
C GLY A 408 24.68 -2.64 -37.32
N GLN A 409 24.55 -1.64 -38.19
CA GLN A 409 25.51 -1.39 -39.27
C GLN A 409 25.28 -0.03 -39.93
N HIS A 410 26.27 0.86 -39.80
CA HIS A 410 26.46 2.01 -40.69
C HIS A 410 26.67 1.53 -42.14
N ARG A 411 25.82 1.97 -43.08
CA ARG A 411 26.24 2.21 -44.48
C ARG A 411 25.26 3.13 -45.21
N MET A 412 25.82 4.19 -45.80
CA MET A 412 25.20 5.04 -46.83
C MET A 412 24.88 4.21 -48.08
N TYR A 413 23.70 4.42 -48.68
CA TYR A 413 23.45 4.86 -50.08
C TYR A 413 21.92 4.78 -50.38
N PRO A 414 21.38 5.59 -51.31
CA PRO A 414 19.94 5.74 -51.52
C PRO A 414 19.45 4.91 -52.71
N THR A 415 18.38 4.13 -52.54
CA THR A 415 17.63 3.58 -53.66
C THR A 415 16.12 3.68 -53.39
N LYS A 416 15.47 4.54 -54.18
CA LYS A 416 14.02 4.60 -54.36
C LYS A 416 13.53 3.28 -54.94
N ILE A 417 12.56 2.63 -54.29
CA ILE A 417 11.63 1.69 -54.93
C ILE A 417 10.20 2.06 -54.48
N PRO A 418 9.21 2.10 -55.39
CA PRO A 418 7.87 2.64 -55.10
C PRO A 418 7.04 1.67 -54.26
N SER A 419 6.15 2.28 -53.47
CA SER A 419 5.16 1.68 -52.59
C SER A 419 4.33 0.56 -53.25
N LEU A 420 4.52 -0.67 -52.77
CA LEU A 420 3.49 -1.71 -52.83
C LEU A 420 2.63 -1.61 -51.57
N ASN A 421 1.35 -1.34 -51.78
CA ASN A 421 0.30 -1.29 -50.77
C ASN A 421 0.26 -2.57 -49.93
N ALA A 422 1.01 -2.58 -48.82
CA ALA A 422 0.75 -3.49 -47.73
C ALA A 422 -0.57 -3.07 -47.08
N THR A 423 -1.62 -3.79 -47.43
CA THR A 423 -2.90 -3.80 -46.75
C THR A 423 -2.68 -3.76 -45.24
N ARG A 424 -3.16 -2.66 -44.65
CA ARG A 424 -3.19 -2.33 -43.24
C ARG A 424 -3.82 -3.48 -42.44
N THR A 425 -3.02 -4.46 -42.04
CA THR A 425 -3.29 -5.27 -40.84
C THR A 425 -3.02 -4.36 -39.65
N ARG A 426 -4.04 -3.60 -39.27
CA ARG A 426 -4.05 -2.76 -38.08
C ARG A 426 -3.91 -3.71 -36.88
N SER A 427 -2.70 -3.85 -36.36
CA SER A 427 -2.45 -4.57 -35.10
C SER A 427 -3.35 -3.97 -34.01
N VAL A 428 -4.18 -4.80 -33.38
CA VAL A 428 -5.29 -4.39 -32.50
C VAL A 428 -4.83 -3.72 -31.18
N LEU A 429 -3.53 -3.51 -30.93
CA LEU A 429 -3.08 -2.76 -29.75
C LEU A 429 -1.72 -2.08 -29.98
N SER A 430 -1.68 -0.97 -30.72
CA SER A 430 -0.49 -0.11 -30.75
C SER A 430 -0.40 0.68 -29.44
N LEU A 431 0.52 0.29 -28.55
CA LEU A 431 0.78 1.04 -27.32
C LEU A 431 1.27 2.46 -27.66
N PRO A 432 0.81 3.51 -26.95
CA PRO A 432 1.30 4.88 -27.18
C PRO A 432 2.81 4.92 -26.95
N PRO A 433 3.63 5.71 -27.67
CA PRO A 433 5.04 5.91 -27.34
C PRO A 433 5.25 6.23 -25.85
N LEU A 434 6.41 5.86 -25.27
CA LEU A 434 6.69 6.08 -23.84
C LEU A 434 6.53 7.56 -23.43
N SER A 435 6.80 8.48 -24.36
CA SER A 435 6.66 9.94 -24.25
C SER A 435 5.21 10.45 -24.28
N GLU A 436 4.27 9.67 -24.81
CA GLU A 436 2.85 10.05 -24.95
C GLU A 436 1.98 9.48 -23.81
N ARG A 437 2.60 8.89 -22.79
CA ARG A 437 1.88 8.36 -21.63
C ARG A 437 1.38 9.49 -20.72
N THR A 438 0.21 9.27 -20.14
CA THR A 438 -0.47 10.23 -19.26
C THR A 438 -0.03 10.08 -17.80
N PRO A 439 -0.06 11.15 -16.98
CA PRO A 439 0.29 11.05 -15.57
C PRO A 439 -0.67 10.12 -14.80
N PHE A 440 -0.17 9.40 -13.78
CA PHE A 440 -1.02 8.59 -12.90
C PHE A 440 -2.14 9.43 -12.26
N PRO A 441 -3.43 9.10 -12.47
CA PRO A 441 -4.52 9.78 -11.78
C PRO A 441 -4.53 9.35 -10.31
N LEU A 442 -4.71 10.26 -9.35
CA LEU A 442 -4.61 9.98 -7.91
C LEU A 442 -5.48 8.81 -7.40
N TYR A 443 -6.58 8.51 -8.09
CA TYR A 443 -7.51 7.43 -7.74
C TYR A 443 -7.11 6.06 -8.31
N PHE A 444 -6.03 5.93 -9.09
CA PHE A 444 -5.73 4.69 -9.82
C PHE A 444 -5.50 3.47 -8.91
N ILE A 445 -4.67 3.59 -7.86
CA ILE A 445 -4.42 2.52 -6.88
C ILE A 445 -5.65 2.26 -6.01
N PRO A 446 -6.30 3.28 -5.40
CA PRO A 446 -7.54 3.07 -4.65
C PRO A 446 -8.63 2.35 -5.44
N LEU A 447 -8.78 2.70 -6.73
CA LEU A 447 -9.78 2.08 -7.60
C LEU A 447 -9.55 0.57 -7.74
N TYR A 448 -8.30 0.12 -7.85
CA TYR A 448 -7.99 -1.31 -7.89
C TYR A 448 -8.42 -2.03 -6.61
N TYR A 449 -8.12 -1.46 -5.44
CA TYR A 449 -8.49 -2.07 -4.17
C TYR A 449 -10.01 -2.10 -3.96
N VAL A 450 -10.71 -1.02 -4.34
CA VAL A 450 -12.18 -0.99 -4.33
C VAL A 450 -12.74 -2.07 -5.24
N PHE A 451 -12.18 -2.22 -6.44
CA PHE A 451 -12.56 -3.26 -7.39
C PHE A 451 -12.35 -4.66 -6.81
N MET A 452 -11.18 -4.93 -6.21
CA MET A 452 -10.84 -6.23 -5.65
C MET A 452 -11.74 -6.58 -4.45
N VAL A 453 -11.95 -5.66 -3.51
CA VAL A 453 -12.87 -5.85 -2.38
C VAL A 453 -14.29 -6.13 -2.87
N SER A 454 -14.77 -5.33 -3.83
CA SER A 454 -16.12 -5.49 -4.40
C SER A 454 -16.28 -6.82 -5.12
N SER A 455 -15.21 -7.31 -5.75
CA SER A 455 -15.19 -8.60 -6.47
C SER A 455 -15.39 -9.81 -5.57
N LEU A 456 -15.12 -9.68 -4.27
CA LEU A 456 -15.30 -10.75 -3.27
C LEU A 456 -16.72 -10.82 -2.71
N LEU A 457 -17.57 -9.79 -2.90
CA LEU A 457 -18.93 -9.75 -2.36
C LEU A 457 -19.87 -10.78 -3.02
N PRO A 458 -19.88 -10.98 -4.35
CA PRO A 458 -20.70 -12.02 -4.98
C PRO A 458 -20.32 -13.43 -4.53
N ARG A 459 -21.25 -14.38 -4.63
CA ARG A 459 -20.98 -15.79 -4.32
C ARG A 459 -19.87 -16.37 -5.22
N PRO A 460 -19.09 -17.35 -4.73
CA PRO A 460 -17.99 -17.94 -5.49
C PRO A 460 -18.52 -18.79 -6.66
N THR A 461 -18.66 -18.15 -7.83
CA THR A 461 -19.06 -18.80 -9.09
C THR A 461 -17.97 -18.65 -10.15
N ALA A 462 -17.95 -19.54 -11.15
CA ALA A 462 -17.04 -19.40 -12.29
C ALA A 462 -17.28 -18.08 -13.07
N ALA A 463 -18.53 -17.62 -13.15
CA ALA A 463 -18.90 -16.35 -13.77
C ALA A 463 -18.23 -15.15 -13.06
N ARG A 464 -18.24 -15.13 -11.71
CA ARG A 464 -17.52 -14.12 -10.92
C ARG A 464 -16.06 -14.05 -11.33
N SER A 465 -15.38 -15.20 -11.38
CA SER A 465 -13.96 -15.25 -11.73
C SER A 465 -13.68 -14.70 -13.13
N ARG A 466 -14.50 -15.05 -14.13
CA ARG A 466 -14.33 -14.59 -15.52
C ARG A 466 -14.53 -13.09 -15.67
N ILE A 467 -15.61 -12.55 -15.09
CA ILE A 467 -15.91 -11.12 -15.16
C ILE A 467 -14.79 -10.31 -14.49
N VAL A 468 -14.35 -10.74 -13.31
CA VAL A 468 -13.32 -10.01 -12.56
C VAL A 468 -11.97 -10.07 -13.28
N SER A 469 -11.63 -11.23 -13.88
CA SER A 469 -10.41 -11.38 -14.70
C SER A 469 -10.44 -10.44 -15.91
N ALA A 470 -11.59 -10.35 -16.62
CA ALA A 470 -11.73 -9.46 -17.77
C ALA A 470 -11.54 -7.98 -17.38
N LEU A 471 -12.11 -7.57 -16.24
CA LEU A 471 -11.96 -6.20 -15.73
C LEU A 471 -10.51 -5.88 -15.32
N ILE A 472 -9.76 -6.87 -14.81
CA ILE A 472 -8.33 -6.69 -14.52
C ILE A 472 -7.51 -6.59 -15.79
N VAL A 473 -7.81 -7.37 -16.83
CA VAL A 473 -7.16 -7.19 -18.13
C VAL A 473 -7.41 -5.78 -18.66
N CYS A 474 -8.66 -5.28 -18.59
CA CYS A 474 -8.97 -3.90 -18.96
C CYS A 474 -8.18 -2.88 -18.12
N TYR A 475 -8.11 -3.09 -16.80
CA TYR A 475 -7.37 -2.21 -15.89
C TYR A 475 -5.87 -2.19 -16.19
N VAL A 476 -5.23 -3.36 -16.34
CA VAL A 476 -3.81 -3.47 -16.72
C VAL A 476 -3.59 -2.81 -18.08
N THR A 477 -4.52 -2.99 -19.03
CA THR A 477 -4.42 -2.36 -20.36
C THR A 477 -4.51 -0.84 -20.28
N TYR A 478 -5.35 -0.31 -19.39
CA TYR A 478 -5.42 1.13 -19.12
C TYR A 478 -4.13 1.64 -18.48
N VAL A 479 -3.57 0.91 -17.51
CA VAL A 479 -2.35 1.31 -16.79
C VAL A 479 -1.11 1.38 -17.69
N LEU A 480 -1.08 0.63 -18.80
CA LEU A 480 -0.04 0.76 -19.84
C LEU A 480 0.07 2.16 -20.46
N THR A 481 -0.98 2.97 -20.32
CA THR A 481 -1.03 4.35 -20.84
C THR A 481 -0.62 5.39 -19.80
N LEU A 482 -0.30 4.96 -18.57
CA LEU A 482 0.04 5.83 -17.44
C LEU A 482 1.56 5.86 -17.20
N THR A 483 2.09 6.93 -16.59
CA THR A 483 3.48 7.06 -16.13
C THR A 483 3.58 8.18 -15.10
N SER A 484 4.63 8.20 -14.27
CA SER A 484 5.03 9.38 -13.47
C SER A 484 6.04 10.26 -14.21
N GLY A 485 6.55 9.81 -15.35
CA GLY A 485 7.60 10.47 -16.13
C GLY A 485 9.02 10.08 -15.73
N SER A 486 9.20 9.21 -14.72
CA SER A 486 10.50 8.75 -14.25
C SER A 486 10.50 7.24 -14.02
N PHE A 487 11.48 6.52 -14.58
CA PHE A 487 11.65 5.08 -14.36
C PHE A 487 11.71 4.75 -12.87
N ALA A 488 12.52 5.50 -12.10
CA ALA A 488 12.73 5.25 -10.67
C ALA A 488 11.45 5.35 -9.82
N ALA A 489 10.50 6.18 -10.25
CA ALA A 489 9.22 6.38 -9.56
C ALA A 489 8.15 5.42 -10.06
N ASP A 490 8.20 5.06 -11.35
CA ASP A 490 7.31 4.11 -12.00
C ASP A 490 7.54 2.66 -11.53
N TYR A 491 8.79 2.24 -11.40
CA TYR A 491 9.12 0.84 -11.13
C TYR A 491 8.48 0.29 -9.83
N PRO A 492 8.62 0.96 -8.66
CA PRO A 492 7.98 0.48 -7.44
C PRO A 492 6.45 0.48 -7.53
N VAL A 493 5.87 1.46 -8.22
CA VAL A 493 4.42 1.56 -8.44
C VAL A 493 3.91 0.38 -9.26
N TYR A 494 4.61 0.03 -10.35
CA TYR A 494 4.25 -1.11 -11.17
C TYR A 494 4.55 -2.45 -10.49
N CYS A 495 5.55 -2.55 -9.60
CA CYS A 495 5.73 -3.74 -8.76
C CYS A 495 4.52 -3.95 -7.83
N VAL A 496 3.96 -2.88 -7.25
CA VAL A 496 2.73 -2.96 -6.45
C VAL A 496 1.55 -3.40 -7.30
N LEU A 497 1.40 -2.85 -8.50
CA LEU A 497 0.38 -3.27 -9.47
C LEU A 497 0.53 -4.74 -9.88
N ALA A 498 1.74 -5.19 -10.19
CA ALA A 498 1.99 -6.56 -10.56
C ALA A 498 1.65 -7.49 -9.38
N SER A 499 2.08 -7.13 -8.16
CA SER A 499 1.71 -7.86 -6.92
C SER A 499 0.20 -7.98 -6.74
N GLN A 500 -0.53 -6.90 -7.05
CA GLN A 500 -1.98 -6.84 -7.03
C GLN A 500 -2.62 -7.81 -8.05
N VAL A 501 -2.11 -7.84 -9.28
CA VAL A 501 -2.56 -8.80 -10.32
C VAL A 501 -2.34 -10.24 -9.85
N PHE A 502 -1.17 -10.56 -9.30
CA PHE A 502 -0.89 -11.89 -8.76
C PHE A 502 -1.79 -12.23 -7.55
N GLN A 503 -2.09 -11.26 -6.69
CA GLN A 503 -3.04 -11.44 -5.59
C GLN A 503 -4.44 -11.78 -6.12
N HIS A 504 -4.89 -11.13 -7.20
CA HIS A 504 -6.16 -11.47 -7.84
C HIS A 504 -6.15 -12.90 -8.38
N ILE A 505 -5.10 -13.30 -9.11
CA ILE A 505 -4.95 -14.68 -9.61
C ILE A 505 -5.04 -15.66 -8.44
N SER A 506 -4.32 -15.39 -7.34
CA SER A 506 -4.37 -16.23 -6.15
C SER A 506 -5.78 -16.34 -5.58
N LEU A 507 -6.50 -15.23 -5.39
CA LEU A 507 -7.80 -15.22 -4.70
C LEU A 507 -8.99 -15.62 -5.59
N MET A 508 -8.89 -15.46 -6.90
CA MET A 508 -10.00 -15.72 -7.83
C MET A 508 -9.81 -17.01 -8.62
N LEU A 509 -8.57 -17.34 -8.98
CA LEU A 509 -8.29 -18.47 -9.85
C LEU A 509 -7.77 -19.68 -9.09
N TRP A 510 -6.79 -19.50 -8.18
CA TRP A 510 -6.17 -20.64 -7.48
C TRP A 510 -6.88 -21.04 -6.18
N THR A 511 -7.59 -20.11 -5.53
CA THR A 511 -8.21 -20.37 -4.23
C THR A 511 -9.70 -20.05 -4.22
N VAL A 512 -10.40 -20.64 -3.24
CA VAL A 512 -11.75 -20.23 -2.85
C VAL A 512 -11.61 -19.51 -1.51
N PRO A 513 -11.55 -18.17 -1.50
CA PRO A 513 -11.11 -17.43 -0.32
C PRO A 513 -12.09 -17.57 0.84
N GLU A 514 -13.39 -17.72 0.57
CA GLU A 514 -14.41 -17.92 1.61
C GLU A 514 -14.22 -19.21 2.43
N ILE A 515 -13.51 -20.20 1.87
CA ILE A 515 -13.22 -21.48 2.55
C ILE A 515 -11.79 -21.46 3.10
N GLN A 516 -10.84 -20.99 2.30
CA GLN A 516 -9.40 -21.16 2.57
C GLN A 516 -8.77 -19.99 3.31
N CYS A 517 -9.41 -18.82 3.30
CA CYS A 517 -8.90 -17.58 3.86
C CYS A 517 -9.85 -17.04 4.95
N VAL A 518 -9.90 -17.73 6.08
CA VAL A 518 -10.75 -17.36 7.23
C VAL A 518 -9.90 -16.97 8.44
N PRO A 519 -10.35 -16.01 9.27
CA PRO A 519 -9.67 -15.70 10.53
C PRO A 519 -9.67 -16.90 11.49
N LYS A 520 -8.59 -17.08 12.27
CA LYS A 520 -8.48 -18.20 13.24
C LYS A 520 -9.33 -17.98 14.51
N GLU A 521 -9.46 -16.74 14.97
CA GLU A 521 -10.10 -16.38 16.25
C GLU A 521 -11.59 -16.02 16.11
N SER A 522 -12.12 -15.86 14.89
CA SER A 522 -13.48 -15.35 14.67
C SER A 522 -14.17 -16.02 13.48
N SER A 523 -15.40 -16.48 13.67
CA SER A 523 -16.27 -16.93 12.58
C SER A 523 -16.84 -15.74 11.80
N VAL A 524 -16.87 -15.85 10.48
CA VAL A 524 -17.46 -14.83 9.59
C VAL A 524 -18.79 -15.36 9.06
N ASP A 525 -19.87 -14.61 9.27
CA ASP A 525 -21.13 -14.89 8.60
C ASP A 525 -21.08 -14.36 7.16
N PHE A 526 -20.95 -15.27 6.20
CA PHE A 526 -20.89 -14.92 4.77
C PHE A 526 -22.26 -14.60 4.16
N ASN A 527 -23.36 -14.77 4.89
CA ASN A 527 -24.69 -14.32 4.47
C ASN A 527 -24.92 -12.84 4.78
N ASP A 528 -24.27 -12.30 5.82
CA ASP A 528 -24.27 -10.86 6.08
C ASP A 528 -23.30 -10.13 5.12
N THR A 529 -23.86 -9.19 4.36
CA THR A 529 -23.09 -8.38 3.41
C THR A 529 -22.07 -7.49 4.11
N TRP A 530 -22.38 -6.99 5.31
CA TRP A 530 -21.46 -6.14 6.05
C TRP A 530 -20.29 -6.95 6.62
N ALA A 531 -20.56 -8.07 7.30
CA ALA A 531 -19.52 -8.99 7.74
C ALA A 531 -18.62 -9.45 6.58
N LYS A 532 -19.22 -9.78 5.42
CA LYS A 532 -18.47 -10.16 4.22
C LYS A 532 -17.63 -9.02 3.65
N LEU A 533 -18.12 -7.78 3.66
CA LEU A 533 -17.37 -6.61 3.23
C LEU A 533 -16.17 -6.33 4.15
N CYS A 534 -16.36 -6.41 5.47
CA CYS A 534 -15.28 -6.27 6.45
C CYS A 534 -14.21 -7.36 6.25
N TRP A 535 -14.64 -8.62 6.11
CA TRP A 535 -13.74 -9.74 5.83
C TRP A 535 -12.96 -9.54 4.52
N ALA A 536 -13.64 -9.18 3.44
CA ALA A 536 -13.01 -8.96 2.13
C ALA A 536 -11.97 -7.83 2.21
N THR A 537 -12.32 -6.72 2.87
CA THR A 537 -11.41 -5.59 3.08
C THR A 537 -10.14 -6.03 3.82
N VAL A 538 -10.28 -6.72 4.96
CA VAL A 538 -9.10 -7.16 5.73
C VAL A 538 -8.27 -8.19 4.95
N LEU A 539 -8.92 -9.11 4.21
CA LEU A 539 -8.22 -10.11 3.39
C LEU A 539 -7.35 -9.46 2.31
N VAL A 540 -7.90 -8.47 1.59
CA VAL A 540 -7.19 -7.75 0.52
C VAL A 540 -5.93 -7.06 1.06
N PHE A 541 -6.03 -6.43 2.24
CA PHE A 541 -4.92 -5.70 2.86
C PHE A 541 -4.03 -6.55 3.78
N SER A 542 -4.31 -7.85 3.91
CA SER A 542 -3.53 -8.78 4.74
C SER A 542 -2.93 -9.91 3.89
N PRO A 543 -2.01 -9.61 2.96
CA PRO A 543 -1.41 -10.62 2.07
C PRO A 543 -0.57 -11.67 2.83
N ARG A 544 -0.20 -11.39 4.08
CA ARG A 544 0.52 -12.30 4.97
C ARG A 544 -0.38 -13.19 5.84
N GLY A 545 -1.69 -12.91 5.85
CA GLY A 545 -2.67 -13.66 6.63
C GLY A 545 -2.39 -13.69 8.14
N VAL A 546 -1.96 -12.57 8.74
CA VAL A 546 -1.61 -12.54 10.18
C VAL A 546 -2.85 -12.92 11.01
N ASN A 547 -2.78 -14.04 11.72
CA ASN A 547 -3.86 -14.67 12.46
C ASN A 547 -5.00 -15.29 11.64
N TRP A 548 -4.72 -15.69 10.39
CA TRP A 548 -5.67 -16.33 9.49
C TRP A 548 -5.26 -17.78 9.20
N SER A 549 -6.19 -18.59 8.69
CA SER A 549 -5.96 -19.98 8.26
C SER A 549 -4.76 -20.15 7.32
N HIS A 550 -4.45 -19.11 6.55
CA HIS A 550 -3.37 -19.07 5.57
C HIS A 550 -2.15 -18.25 6.02
N GLU A 551 -1.98 -18.05 7.34
CA GLU A 551 -0.84 -17.35 7.92
C GLU A 551 0.50 -17.89 7.41
N VAL A 552 1.35 -16.98 6.94
CA VAL A 552 2.68 -17.35 6.45
C VAL A 552 3.57 -17.80 7.60
N LYS A 553 4.35 -18.87 7.37
CA LYS A 553 5.26 -19.44 8.37
C LYS A 553 6.30 -18.42 8.87
N GLY A 554 6.66 -18.52 10.14
CA GLY A 554 7.61 -17.62 10.81
C GLY A 554 7.00 -16.32 11.34
N ILE A 555 5.77 -15.98 10.97
CA ILE A 555 5.08 -14.78 11.46
C ILE A 555 4.69 -14.91 12.93
N SER A 556 4.31 -16.11 13.40
CA SER A 556 3.91 -16.35 14.79
C SER A 556 4.98 -15.89 15.79
N ALA A 557 6.25 -16.22 15.54
CA ALA A 557 7.36 -15.78 16.38
C ALA A 557 7.53 -14.25 16.39
N LEU A 558 7.37 -13.58 15.23
CA LEU A 558 7.42 -12.12 15.13
C LEU A 558 6.23 -11.45 15.84
N ARG A 559 5.06 -12.09 15.81
CA ARG A 559 3.84 -11.65 16.49
C ARG A 559 3.96 -11.79 17.99
N GLU A 560 4.43 -12.92 18.48
CA GLU A 560 4.66 -13.18 19.91
C GLU A 560 5.67 -12.21 20.51
N LYS A 561 6.71 -11.83 19.75
CA LYS A 561 7.67 -10.80 20.19
C LYS A 561 7.03 -9.43 20.41
N VAL A 562 5.99 -9.09 19.63
CA VAL A 562 5.30 -7.79 19.70
C VAL A 562 4.08 -7.83 20.62
N ALA A 563 3.52 -9.01 20.88
CA ALA A 563 2.29 -9.18 21.67
C ALA A 563 2.32 -8.54 23.08
N PRO A 564 3.45 -8.57 23.84
CA PRO A 564 3.52 -7.93 25.16
C PRO A 564 3.57 -6.39 25.13
N SER A 565 3.75 -5.78 23.96
CA SER A 565 3.96 -4.33 23.87
C SER A 565 2.67 -3.52 24.07
N SER A 566 2.74 -2.48 24.89
CA SER A 566 1.65 -1.50 24.98
C SER A 566 1.50 -0.73 23.67
N ARG A 567 0.27 -0.29 23.36
CA ARG A 567 -0.02 0.43 22.10
C ARG A 567 0.84 1.68 21.93
N SER A 568 1.03 2.47 22.99
CA SER A 568 1.87 3.68 22.96
C SER A 568 3.34 3.35 22.70
N ARG A 569 3.91 2.37 23.41
CA ARG A 569 5.29 1.93 23.21
C ARG A 569 5.51 1.40 21.79
N TYR A 570 4.58 0.62 21.28
CA TYR A 570 4.61 0.11 19.91
C TYR A 570 4.64 1.26 18.90
N VAL A 571 3.70 2.21 19.01
CA VAL A 571 3.60 3.35 18.09
C VAL A 571 4.86 4.21 18.14
N ILE A 572 5.36 4.56 19.33
CA ILE A 572 6.61 5.35 19.48
C ILE A 572 7.78 4.63 18.80
N THR A 573 7.93 3.32 19.04
CA THR A 573 8.99 2.52 18.41
C THR A 573 8.87 2.51 16.89
N ARG A 574 7.63 2.38 16.36
CA ARG A 574 7.39 2.39 14.91
C ARG A 574 7.58 3.78 14.29
N VAL A 575 7.28 4.86 15.00
CA VAL A 575 7.59 6.22 14.54
C VAL A 575 9.09 6.42 14.40
N TRP A 576 9.89 6.00 15.39
CA TRP A 576 11.35 6.06 15.28
C TRP A 576 11.89 5.22 14.13
N ASN A 577 11.38 4.00 13.94
CA ASN A 577 11.74 3.17 12.79
C ASN A 577 11.36 3.85 11.46
N LEU A 578 10.18 4.48 11.38
CA LEU A 578 9.75 5.20 10.19
C LEU A 578 10.70 6.36 9.89
N LEU A 579 11.04 7.18 10.88
CA LEU A 579 12.00 8.28 10.72
C LEU A 579 13.37 7.76 10.27
N TYR A 580 13.83 6.65 10.83
CA TYR A 580 15.07 5.99 10.41
C TYR A 580 15.02 5.53 8.95
N TYR A 581 13.95 4.86 8.51
CA TYR A 581 13.81 4.44 7.12
C TYR A 581 13.69 5.63 6.16
N LEU A 582 12.95 6.68 6.53
CA LEU A 582 12.85 7.90 5.74
C LEU A 582 14.20 8.62 5.63
N ALA A 583 15.00 8.63 6.69
CA ALA A 583 16.34 9.18 6.66
C ALA A 583 17.25 8.41 5.70
N ILE A 584 17.16 7.07 5.65
CA ILE A 584 17.88 6.25 4.67
C ILE A 584 17.46 6.62 3.25
N VAL A 585 16.15 6.70 2.97
CA VAL A 585 15.64 7.04 1.64
C VAL A 585 16.09 8.44 1.22
N ALA A 586 15.99 9.43 2.12
CA ALA A 586 16.43 10.80 1.84
C ALA A 586 17.94 10.89 1.61
N ALA A 587 18.74 10.20 2.42
CA ALA A 587 20.20 10.15 2.27
C ALA A 587 20.60 9.47 0.95
N GLN A 588 19.96 8.34 0.61
CA GLN A 588 20.25 7.60 -0.61
C GLN A 588 19.78 8.37 -1.86
N GLN A 589 18.66 9.07 -1.80
CA GLN A 589 18.21 9.96 -2.86
C GLN A 589 19.21 11.09 -3.08
N ARG A 590 19.63 11.79 -2.02
CA ARG A 590 20.62 12.86 -2.14
C ARG A 590 21.97 12.37 -2.65
N TRP A 591 22.41 11.19 -2.19
CA TRP A 591 23.64 10.56 -2.66
C TRP A 591 23.57 10.19 -4.13
N ARG A 592 22.47 9.57 -4.57
CA ARG A 592 22.23 9.22 -5.97
C ARG A 592 22.21 10.47 -6.85
N ASP A 593 21.42 11.47 -6.49
CA ASP A 593 21.26 12.69 -7.28
C ASP A 593 22.61 13.43 -7.44
N HIS A 594 23.50 13.35 -6.44
CA HIS A 594 24.85 13.91 -6.53
C HIS A 594 25.80 13.04 -7.36
N MET A 595 25.82 11.73 -7.14
CA MET A 595 26.73 10.80 -7.83
C MET A 595 26.43 10.64 -9.31
N PHE A 596 25.16 10.74 -9.69
CA PHE A 596 24.67 10.52 -11.06
C PHE A 596 24.15 11.82 -11.70
N GLN A 597 24.60 12.98 -11.21
CA GLN A 597 24.17 14.29 -11.72
C GLN A 597 24.47 14.49 -13.22
N ASP A 598 25.55 13.87 -13.71
CA ASP A 598 26.03 13.99 -15.09
C ASP A 598 25.43 12.94 -16.03
N TRP A 599 24.62 12.01 -15.49
CA TRP A 599 23.99 10.95 -16.27
C TRP A 599 22.74 11.47 -16.95
N THR A 600 22.72 11.41 -18.28
CA THR A 600 21.61 11.85 -19.11
C THR A 600 21.07 10.70 -19.95
N ALA A 601 19.83 10.83 -20.43
CA ALA A 601 19.24 9.87 -21.37
C ALA A 601 20.04 9.74 -22.69
N GLU A 602 20.90 10.71 -23.01
CA GLU A 602 21.75 10.73 -24.20
C GLU A 602 23.06 9.94 -24.01
N ASN A 603 23.50 9.71 -22.76
CA ASN A 603 24.71 8.96 -22.41
C ASN A 603 24.38 7.82 -21.43
N PRO A 604 23.76 6.70 -21.89
CA PRO A 604 23.39 5.59 -21.03
C PRO A 604 24.63 4.78 -20.59
N THR A 605 25.32 5.23 -19.54
CA THR A 605 26.43 4.49 -18.94
C THR A 605 25.93 3.48 -17.92
N GLY A 606 26.37 2.23 -18.03
CA GLY A 606 26.09 1.20 -17.02
C GLY A 606 27.00 1.34 -15.80
N ILE A 607 26.58 0.84 -14.64
CA ILE A 607 27.47 0.74 -13.47
C ILE A 607 28.66 -0.20 -13.74
N THR A 608 28.50 -1.16 -14.65
CA THR A 608 29.52 -2.13 -15.06
C THR A 608 30.76 -1.51 -15.69
N GLU A 609 30.65 -0.27 -16.17
CA GLU A 609 31.76 0.50 -16.76
C GLU A 609 32.69 1.12 -15.69
N TYR A 610 32.25 1.14 -14.44
CA TYR A 610 33.02 1.67 -13.31
C TYR A 610 33.77 0.56 -12.56
N SER A 611 34.64 0.96 -11.63
CA SER A 611 35.40 0.01 -10.81
C SER A 611 34.49 -0.96 -10.05
N TRP A 612 34.99 -2.17 -9.80
CA TRP A 612 34.24 -3.20 -9.06
C TRP A 612 33.75 -2.72 -7.69
N ILE A 613 34.58 -1.97 -6.97
CA ILE A 613 34.23 -1.42 -5.65
C ILE A 613 33.04 -0.47 -5.78
N PHE A 614 33.04 0.41 -6.78
CA PHE A 614 31.93 1.31 -7.04
C PHE A 614 30.64 0.54 -7.37
N GLN A 615 30.72 -0.48 -8.23
CA GLN A 615 29.58 -1.36 -8.54
C GLN A 615 28.95 -1.95 -7.28
N VAL A 616 29.78 -2.49 -6.38
CA VAL A 616 29.32 -3.08 -5.12
C VAL A 616 28.64 -2.03 -4.24
N VAL A 617 29.24 -0.85 -4.06
CA VAL A 617 28.67 0.23 -3.24
C VAL A 617 27.30 0.67 -3.78
N VAL A 618 27.18 0.92 -5.08
CA VAL A 618 25.91 1.31 -5.73
C VAL A 618 24.86 0.22 -5.59
N THR A 619 25.26 -1.03 -5.76
CA THR A 619 24.39 -2.20 -5.68
C THR A 619 23.78 -2.37 -4.29
N TRP A 620 24.60 -2.26 -3.24
CA TRP A 620 24.13 -2.35 -1.86
C TRP A 620 23.33 -1.11 -1.43
N ALA A 621 23.69 0.07 -1.92
CA ALA A 621 22.91 1.29 -1.69
C ALA A 621 21.49 1.17 -2.29
N HIS A 622 21.37 0.59 -3.49
CA HIS A 622 20.08 0.31 -4.12
C HIS A 622 19.25 -0.71 -3.32
N GLY A 623 19.86 -1.83 -2.91
CA GLY A 623 19.18 -2.84 -2.08
C GLY A 623 18.69 -2.26 -0.75
N MET A 624 19.50 -1.41 -0.11
CA MET A 624 19.15 -0.71 1.12
C MET A 624 17.98 0.28 0.91
N ALA A 625 17.94 0.96 -0.23
CA ALA A 625 16.82 1.83 -0.60
C ALA A 625 15.53 1.05 -0.77
N ALA A 626 15.56 -0.06 -1.51
CA ALA A 626 14.41 -0.93 -1.69
C ALA A 626 13.89 -1.46 -0.34
N PHE A 627 14.79 -1.91 0.54
CA PHE A 627 14.45 -2.30 1.91
C PHE A 627 13.76 -1.16 2.67
N ALA A 628 14.35 0.04 2.68
CA ALA A 628 13.84 1.18 3.42
C ALA A 628 12.48 1.65 2.91
N ILE A 629 12.26 1.69 1.59
CA ILE A 629 10.97 2.08 0.98
C ILE A 629 9.86 1.10 1.39
N ILE A 630 10.12 -0.20 1.27
CA ILE A 630 9.15 -1.24 1.64
C ILE A 630 8.86 -1.19 3.15
N ALA A 631 9.92 -1.10 3.97
CA ALA A 631 9.79 -1.05 5.42
C ALA A 631 9.06 0.21 5.91
N ALA A 632 9.35 1.38 5.32
CA ALA A 632 8.69 2.64 5.62
C ALA A 632 7.20 2.58 5.29
N SER A 633 6.84 2.09 4.10
CA SER A 633 5.45 1.97 3.65
C SER A 633 4.61 1.12 4.60
N TYR A 634 5.12 -0.06 4.98
CA TYR A 634 4.46 -0.92 5.96
C TYR A 634 4.37 -0.29 7.35
N THR A 635 5.46 0.34 7.80
CA THR A 635 5.54 0.95 9.14
C THR A 635 4.59 2.13 9.27
N PHE A 636 4.45 2.94 8.22
CA PHE A 636 3.50 4.04 8.16
C PHE A 636 2.06 3.55 8.37
N ILE A 637 1.65 2.52 7.64
CA ILE A 637 0.32 1.90 7.80
C ILE A 637 0.14 1.36 9.22
N ALA A 638 1.16 0.68 9.78
CA ALA A 638 1.12 0.15 11.13
C ALA A 638 0.94 1.26 12.19
N VAL A 639 1.64 2.39 12.06
CA VAL A 639 1.51 3.56 12.95
C VAL A 639 0.10 4.12 12.88
N LEU A 640 -0.45 4.30 11.68
CA LEU A 640 -1.81 4.80 11.50
C LEU A 640 -2.85 3.88 12.13
N PHE A 641 -2.85 2.59 11.78
CA PHE A 641 -3.90 1.65 12.21
C PHE A 641 -3.83 1.34 13.72
N VAL A 642 -2.63 1.12 14.27
CA VAL A 642 -2.47 0.85 15.71
C VAL A 642 -2.60 2.12 16.55
N GLY A 643 -2.14 3.26 16.01
CA GLY A 643 -2.30 4.57 16.64
C GLY A 643 -3.76 4.98 16.78
N LEU A 644 -4.54 4.89 15.69
CA LEU A 644 -5.97 5.19 15.68
C LEU A 644 -6.81 4.13 16.43
N GLY A 645 -6.29 2.92 16.61
CA GLY A 645 -6.94 1.86 17.37
C GLY A 645 -7.86 0.95 16.58
N PHE A 646 -7.69 0.93 15.27
CA PHE A 646 -8.30 -0.06 14.41
C PHE A 646 -7.66 -1.44 14.56
N SER A 647 -6.42 -1.53 15.05
CA SER A 647 -5.70 -2.79 15.20
C SER A 647 -4.82 -2.85 16.45
N LYS A 648 -4.51 -4.06 16.90
CA LYS A 648 -3.61 -4.33 18.03
C LYS A 648 -2.16 -4.43 17.53
N PRO A 649 -1.15 -4.20 18.40
CA PRO A 649 0.25 -4.39 18.03
C PRO A 649 0.57 -5.78 17.45
N LYS A 650 -0.09 -6.84 17.97
CA LYS A 650 0.06 -8.23 17.49
C LYS A 650 -0.40 -8.41 16.03
N ASP A 651 -1.28 -7.56 15.52
CA ASP A 651 -1.80 -7.66 14.15
C ASP A 651 -0.80 -7.09 13.12
N PHE A 652 0.20 -6.31 13.58
CA PHE A 652 1.24 -5.71 12.76
C PHE A 652 2.67 -6.14 13.17
N PRO A 653 3.01 -7.44 13.06
CA PRO A 653 4.39 -7.89 13.29
C PRO A 653 5.34 -7.32 12.24
N GLY A 654 6.65 -7.29 12.54
CA GLY A 654 7.69 -6.79 11.62
C GLY A 654 7.53 -7.32 10.19
N TYR A 655 7.72 -6.44 9.19
CA TYR A 655 7.57 -6.82 7.78
C TYR A 655 8.70 -7.72 7.27
N PHE A 656 9.91 -7.43 7.76
CA PHE A 656 11.12 -8.20 7.59
C PHE A 656 11.40 -9.02 8.85
N GLY A 657 12.10 -10.13 8.69
CA GLY A 657 12.58 -10.94 9.81
C GLY A 657 13.89 -10.44 10.39
N GLU A 658 14.50 -11.26 11.25
CA GLU A 658 15.74 -10.89 11.92
C GLU A 658 16.97 -11.11 11.03
N TRP A 659 17.70 -10.03 10.75
CA TRP A 659 18.92 -10.02 9.93
C TRP A 659 20.00 -11.01 10.39
N LYS A 660 20.03 -11.35 11.68
CA LYS A 660 20.94 -12.37 12.24
C LYS A 660 20.78 -13.76 11.61
N ASN A 661 19.66 -14.01 10.92
CA ASN A 661 19.36 -15.27 10.24
C ASN A 661 19.77 -15.26 8.75
N ALA A 662 20.32 -14.18 8.22
CA ALA A 662 20.66 -14.02 6.79
C ALA A 662 22.02 -14.63 6.39
N TYR A 663 22.38 -15.80 6.93
CA TYR A 663 23.68 -16.45 6.68
C TYR A 663 23.63 -17.56 5.62
N THR A 664 22.53 -17.68 4.88
CA THR A 664 22.36 -18.54 3.69
C THR A 664 21.37 -17.84 2.77
N ILE A 665 21.47 -18.00 1.45
CA ILE A 665 20.54 -17.39 0.49
C ILE A 665 19.11 -17.90 0.73
N ARG A 666 18.94 -19.19 1.05
CA ARG A 666 17.65 -19.76 1.44
C ARG A 666 17.01 -19.04 2.63
N ARG A 667 17.78 -18.81 3.71
CA ARG A 667 17.26 -18.11 4.90
C ARG A 667 17.06 -16.63 4.66
N PHE A 668 17.88 -15.99 3.83
CA PHE A 668 17.68 -14.59 3.47
C PHE A 668 16.29 -14.39 2.85
N TRP A 669 15.95 -15.10 1.77
CA TRP A 669 14.65 -14.99 1.11
C TRP A 669 13.50 -15.59 1.95
N GLY A 670 13.75 -16.70 2.63
CA GLY A 670 12.71 -17.44 3.36
C GLY A 670 12.38 -16.92 4.77
N ARG A 671 13.28 -16.18 5.42
CA ARG A 671 13.10 -15.72 6.82
C ARG A 671 13.34 -14.23 7.03
N VAL A 672 14.20 -13.58 6.22
CA VAL A 672 14.63 -12.20 6.49
C VAL A 672 13.96 -11.21 5.57
N TRP A 673 13.99 -11.45 4.25
CA TRP A 673 13.35 -10.61 3.25
C TRP A 673 11.83 -10.57 3.45
N HIS A 674 11.15 -9.60 2.83
CA HIS A 674 9.72 -9.39 3.08
C HIS A 674 8.88 -10.63 2.71
N GLN A 675 7.97 -11.02 3.60
CA GLN A 675 7.12 -12.21 3.40
C GLN A 675 5.78 -11.90 2.72
N GLY A 676 5.62 -10.69 2.19
CA GLY A 676 4.37 -10.20 1.60
C GLY A 676 3.83 -11.02 0.42
N LEU A 677 4.71 -11.60 -0.40
CA LEU A 677 4.32 -12.37 -1.60
C LEU A 677 4.19 -13.88 -1.33
N ARG A 678 4.53 -14.33 -0.12
CA ARG A 678 4.71 -15.76 0.18
C ARG A 678 3.42 -16.55 -0.02
N HIS A 679 2.30 -16.06 0.54
CA HIS A 679 1.00 -16.72 0.37
C HIS A 679 0.55 -16.76 -1.11
N ILE A 680 0.75 -15.64 -1.82
CA ILE A 680 0.36 -15.48 -3.23
C ILE A 680 1.07 -16.52 -4.12
N PHE A 681 2.36 -16.77 -3.88
CA PHE A 681 3.13 -17.73 -4.68
C PHE A 681 3.00 -19.18 -4.18
N SER A 682 2.81 -19.37 -2.86
CA SER A 682 2.54 -20.71 -2.31
C SER A 682 1.21 -21.26 -2.80
N SER A 683 0.16 -20.45 -2.95
CA SER A 683 -1.13 -20.92 -3.49
C SER A 683 -1.02 -21.45 -4.93
N ALA A 684 -0.18 -20.81 -5.76
CA ALA A 684 0.17 -21.28 -7.10
C ALA A 684 0.85 -22.65 -7.05
N SER A 685 1.85 -22.75 -6.18
CA SER A 685 2.67 -23.96 -6.05
C SER A 685 1.85 -25.13 -5.52
N ASP A 686 0.98 -24.90 -4.53
CA ASP A 686 0.05 -25.91 -3.99
C ASP A 686 -0.92 -26.41 -5.08
N THR A 687 -1.38 -25.51 -5.95
CA THR A 687 -2.26 -25.86 -7.07
C THR A 687 -1.53 -26.71 -8.09
N LEU A 688 -0.28 -26.36 -8.43
CA LEU A 688 0.56 -27.11 -9.36
C LEU A 688 0.88 -28.51 -8.83
N LEU A 689 1.25 -28.62 -7.55
CA LEU A 689 1.54 -29.92 -6.92
C LEU A 689 0.34 -30.85 -6.92
N LYS A 690 -0.87 -30.32 -6.66
CA LYS A 690 -2.12 -31.08 -6.74
C LYS A 690 -2.42 -31.51 -8.18
N ALA A 691 -2.24 -30.61 -9.14
CA ALA A 691 -2.47 -30.91 -10.56
C ALA A 691 -1.51 -31.99 -11.10
N MET A 692 -0.27 -32.01 -10.60
CA MET A 692 0.76 -33.00 -10.96
C MET A 692 0.75 -34.26 -10.08
N ASN A 693 -0.15 -34.35 -9.10
CA ASN A 693 -0.21 -35.43 -8.11
C ASN A 693 1.13 -35.70 -7.39
N ILE A 694 1.88 -34.64 -7.09
CA ILE A 694 3.16 -34.73 -6.38
C ILE A 694 2.89 -34.79 -4.87
N ALA A 695 3.35 -35.85 -4.21
CA ALA A 695 3.18 -36.02 -2.78
C ALA A 695 3.89 -34.91 -1.98
N PRO A 696 3.27 -34.39 -0.91
CA PRO A 696 3.91 -33.44 0.01
C PRO A 696 5.22 -33.97 0.59
N HIS A 697 6.12 -33.06 1.00
CA HIS A 697 7.42 -33.37 1.63
C HIS A 697 8.41 -34.19 0.81
N THR A 698 8.12 -34.44 -0.47
CA THR A 698 9.08 -35.07 -1.39
C THR A 698 10.11 -34.06 -1.89
N PHE A 699 11.25 -34.56 -2.37
CA PHE A 699 12.25 -33.78 -3.10
C PHE A 699 11.61 -32.95 -4.23
N ALA A 700 10.74 -33.59 -5.03
CA ALA A 700 10.01 -32.94 -6.10
C ALA A 700 9.12 -31.79 -5.56
N SER A 701 8.37 -32.03 -4.48
CA SER A 701 7.53 -31.00 -3.86
C SER A 701 8.32 -29.77 -3.42
N ARG A 702 9.45 -29.97 -2.73
CA ARG A 702 10.32 -28.90 -2.22
C ARG A 702 10.81 -27.99 -3.34
N TYR A 703 11.35 -28.58 -4.42
CA TYR A 703 11.96 -27.81 -5.49
C TYR A 703 10.94 -27.25 -6.48
N THR A 704 9.83 -27.93 -6.74
CA THR A 704 8.72 -27.36 -7.51
C THR A 704 8.21 -26.07 -6.85
N GLN A 705 8.04 -26.04 -5.53
CA GLN A 705 7.64 -24.82 -4.82
C GLN A 705 8.71 -23.73 -4.89
N LEU A 706 9.99 -24.08 -4.75
CA LEU A 706 11.10 -23.13 -4.85
C LEU A 706 11.13 -22.46 -6.22
N PHE A 707 11.17 -23.25 -7.29
CA PHE A 707 11.22 -22.73 -8.66
C PHE A 707 9.96 -21.98 -9.03
N THR A 708 8.77 -22.48 -8.66
CA THR A 708 7.51 -21.77 -8.90
C THR A 708 7.50 -20.40 -8.24
N ALA A 709 7.92 -20.29 -6.97
CA ALA A 709 7.94 -19.01 -6.27
C ALA A 709 8.88 -17.98 -6.92
N PHE A 710 10.09 -18.40 -7.33
CA PHE A 710 11.04 -17.50 -7.96
C PHE A 710 10.69 -17.16 -9.41
N ILE A 711 10.08 -18.08 -10.17
CA ILE A 711 9.55 -17.80 -11.52
C ILE A 711 8.43 -16.76 -11.44
N LEU A 712 7.48 -16.93 -10.51
CA LEU A 712 6.40 -15.96 -10.33
C LEU A 712 6.92 -14.60 -9.84
N SER A 713 7.94 -14.60 -8.97
CA SER A 713 8.63 -13.36 -8.57
C SER A 713 9.30 -12.67 -9.76
N ALA A 714 9.92 -13.44 -10.65
CA ALA A 714 10.55 -12.94 -11.86
C ALA A 714 9.51 -12.33 -12.80
N LEU A 715 8.41 -13.03 -13.07
CA LEU A 715 7.31 -12.53 -13.90
C LEU A 715 6.66 -11.27 -13.34
N LEU A 716 6.57 -11.15 -12.02
CA LEU A 716 6.06 -9.95 -11.35
C LEU A 716 6.94 -8.74 -11.63
N HIS A 717 8.26 -8.88 -11.47
CA HIS A 717 9.19 -7.78 -11.71
C HIS A 717 9.34 -7.50 -13.21
N GLU A 718 9.30 -8.54 -14.05
CA GLU A 718 9.33 -8.41 -15.52
C GLU A 718 8.13 -7.60 -16.01
N LEU A 719 6.94 -7.90 -15.49
CA LEU A 719 5.75 -7.11 -15.78
C LEU A 719 5.96 -5.65 -15.38
N ALA A 720 6.55 -5.37 -14.22
CA ALA A 720 6.86 -4.01 -13.81
C ALA A 720 7.88 -3.32 -14.73
N ALA A 721 8.91 -4.03 -15.19
CA ALA A 721 9.93 -3.52 -16.10
C ALA A 721 9.37 -3.19 -17.48
N ILE A 722 8.59 -4.12 -18.06
CA ILE A 722 7.90 -3.92 -19.34
C ILE A 722 6.96 -2.71 -19.26
N LEU A 723 6.26 -2.53 -18.13
CA LEU A 723 5.42 -1.37 -17.89
C LEU A 723 6.22 -0.06 -17.80
N CYS A 724 7.46 -0.09 -17.30
CA CYS A 724 8.34 1.08 -17.24
C CYS A 724 8.94 1.46 -18.60
N CYS A 725 9.65 0.51 -19.22
CA CYS A 725 10.57 0.75 -20.33
C CYS A 725 10.31 -0.10 -21.58
N ARG A 726 9.40 -1.09 -21.52
CA ARG A 726 9.12 -2.06 -22.59
C ARG A 726 10.30 -2.96 -22.96
N GLU A 727 11.30 -3.03 -22.10
CA GLU A 727 12.48 -3.88 -22.26
C GLU A 727 12.67 -4.79 -21.04
N ASP A 728 13.38 -5.90 -21.26
CA ASP A 728 13.83 -6.82 -20.21
C ASP A 728 15.02 -6.20 -19.46
N CYS A 729 14.83 -5.93 -18.17
CA CYS A 729 15.85 -5.36 -17.29
C CYS A 729 16.63 -6.44 -16.51
N GLY A 730 16.54 -7.71 -16.91
CA GLY A 730 17.25 -8.85 -16.33
C GLY A 730 16.55 -9.51 -15.15
N GLU A 731 15.26 -9.25 -14.95
CA GLU A 731 14.45 -9.81 -13.87
C GLU A 731 14.46 -11.33 -13.89
N LEU A 732 14.21 -11.92 -15.07
CA LEU A 732 14.20 -13.37 -15.25
C LEU A 732 15.52 -13.99 -14.81
N PHE A 733 16.64 -13.42 -15.25
CA PHE A 733 17.98 -13.91 -14.90
C PHE A 733 18.24 -13.81 -13.39
N PHE A 734 17.94 -12.66 -12.79
CA PHE A 734 18.20 -12.43 -11.37
C PHE A 734 17.39 -13.36 -10.47
N PHE A 735 16.07 -13.41 -10.66
CA PHE A 735 15.17 -14.14 -9.76
C PHE A 735 15.24 -15.66 -9.97
N ILE A 736 15.29 -16.16 -11.20
CA ILE A 736 15.47 -17.60 -11.45
C ILE A 736 16.85 -18.05 -10.96
N GLY A 737 17.88 -17.22 -11.13
CA GLY A 737 19.22 -17.46 -10.59
C GLY A 737 19.22 -17.68 -9.07
N GLN A 738 18.32 -17.03 -8.32
CA GLN A 738 18.19 -17.26 -6.88
C GLN A 738 17.66 -18.68 -6.56
N ALA A 739 16.75 -19.23 -7.37
CA ALA A 739 16.29 -20.61 -7.17
C ALA A 739 17.41 -21.62 -7.45
N ILE A 740 18.20 -21.39 -8.51
CA ILE A 740 19.33 -22.23 -8.88
C ILE A 740 20.41 -22.22 -7.79
N ILE A 741 20.77 -21.04 -7.29
CA ILE A 741 21.80 -20.96 -6.25
C ILE A 741 21.33 -21.54 -4.92
N ILE A 742 20.04 -21.40 -4.57
CA ILE A 742 19.47 -22.03 -3.38
C ILE A 742 19.49 -23.56 -3.53
N PHE A 743 19.15 -24.07 -4.72
CA PHE A 743 19.27 -25.49 -5.02
C PHE A 743 20.71 -25.97 -4.82
N ALA A 744 21.69 -25.27 -5.39
CA ALA A 744 23.11 -25.61 -5.22
C ALA A 744 23.58 -25.50 -3.75
N GLU A 745 23.22 -24.40 -3.07
CA GLU A 745 23.53 -24.16 -1.65
C GLU A 745 23.03 -25.30 -0.76
N ASP A 746 21.80 -25.76 -0.96
CA ASP A 746 21.24 -26.88 -0.20
C ASP A 746 22.07 -28.15 -0.36
N HIS A 747 22.42 -28.52 -1.60
CA HIS A 747 23.17 -29.75 -1.87
C HIS A 747 24.63 -29.66 -1.40
N ILE A 748 25.24 -28.46 -1.44
CA ILE A 748 26.58 -28.24 -0.88
C ILE A 748 26.55 -28.37 0.65
N VAL A 749 25.53 -27.83 1.30
CA VAL A 749 25.35 -27.97 2.76
C VAL A 749 25.11 -29.44 3.13
N ASP A 750 24.27 -30.16 2.39
CA ASP A 750 23.99 -31.57 2.62
C ASP A 750 25.23 -32.45 2.39
N LEU A 751 26.00 -32.18 1.32
CA LEU A 751 27.28 -32.84 1.07
C LEU A 751 28.31 -32.54 2.16
N GLY A 752 28.38 -31.29 2.64
CA GLY A 752 29.27 -30.89 3.72
C GLY A 752 28.95 -31.62 5.02
N ARG A 753 27.66 -31.76 5.35
CA ARG A 753 27.20 -32.55 6.51
C ARG A 753 27.55 -34.03 6.37
N TYR A 754 27.40 -34.59 5.16
CA TYR A 754 27.78 -35.97 4.88
C TYR A 754 29.29 -36.19 5.03
N ILE A 755 30.13 -35.32 4.47
CA ILE A 755 31.60 -35.43 4.52
C ILE A 755 32.16 -35.23 5.93
N LEU A 756 31.60 -34.29 6.70
CA LEU A 756 32.05 -34.00 8.06
C LEU A 756 31.58 -35.04 9.11
N GLY A 757 30.77 -36.01 8.68
CA GLY A 757 30.28 -37.12 9.50
C GLY A 757 29.18 -36.68 10.49
N HIS A 758 28.05 -37.38 10.47
CA HIS A 758 26.93 -37.19 11.40
C HIS A 758 27.35 -37.37 12.87
N ASP A 759 28.49 -38.02 13.13
CA ASP A 759 28.97 -38.35 14.48
C ASP A 759 29.93 -37.31 15.09
N SER A 760 30.42 -36.31 14.34
CA SER A 760 31.43 -35.37 14.87
C SER A 760 30.85 -34.06 15.46
N MET A 761 29.57 -33.79 15.20
CA MET A 761 28.86 -32.62 15.75
C MET A 761 28.00 -32.96 16.97
N ASP A 762 27.39 -34.15 17.02
CA ASP A 762 26.58 -34.59 18.17
C ASP A 762 27.45 -35.16 19.33
N ALA A 763 28.66 -35.65 19.03
CA ALA A 763 29.59 -36.13 20.06
C ALA A 763 30.22 -35.03 20.94
N ARG A 764 29.97 -33.74 20.67
CA ARG A 764 30.46 -32.61 21.51
C ARG A 764 29.39 -31.96 22.38
N THR A 765 28.15 -32.44 22.37
CA THR A 765 27.13 -32.10 23.35
C THR A 765 26.97 -33.27 24.31
N GLY A 766 27.82 -33.31 25.34
CA GLY A 766 27.88 -34.44 26.26
C GLY A 766 26.56 -34.74 26.96
N LEU A 767 26.15 -36.01 26.91
CA LEU A 767 25.76 -36.72 28.12
C LEU A 767 26.23 -38.18 28.03
N LYS A 768 26.82 -38.62 29.13
CA LYS A 768 27.62 -39.84 29.26
C LYS A 768 26.82 -41.11 29.01
N SER A 769 27.51 -42.06 28.39
CA SER A 769 27.39 -43.51 28.61
C SER A 769 27.02 -43.83 30.07
N GLY A 770 25.94 -44.58 30.25
CA GLY A 770 25.44 -45.07 31.53
C GLY A 770 24.39 -46.14 31.30
N THR A 771 24.85 -47.38 31.27
CA THR A 771 24.13 -48.66 31.35
C THR A 771 22.89 -48.64 32.26
N ALA A 772 21.73 -49.10 31.76
CA ALA A 772 20.85 -50.09 32.41
C ALA A 772 19.53 -50.26 31.63
N MET A 773 19.13 -51.52 31.51
CA MET A 773 17.95 -52.08 30.85
C MET A 773 16.70 -51.79 31.69
N ASP A 774 15.65 -51.15 31.14
CA ASP A 774 14.29 -51.28 31.68
C ASP A 774 13.17 -50.95 30.68
N LYS A 775 12.02 -51.61 30.86
CA LYS A 775 10.86 -51.81 29.94
C LYS A 775 10.14 -50.54 29.44
N PRO A 776 9.37 -50.61 28.33
CA PRO A 776 8.63 -49.46 27.82
C PRO A 776 7.41 -49.14 28.70
N LYS A 777 7.37 -47.92 29.26
CA LYS A 777 6.15 -47.31 29.82
C LYS A 777 5.50 -46.41 28.76
N GLU A 778 4.17 -46.46 28.72
CA GLU A 778 3.28 -45.72 27.82
C GLU A 778 3.61 -44.22 27.69
N PRO A 779 3.37 -43.60 26.51
CA PRO A 779 3.62 -42.18 26.33
C PRO A 779 2.50 -41.36 26.96
N SER A 780 2.80 -40.74 28.10
CA SER A 780 1.97 -39.69 28.68
C SER A 780 1.94 -38.47 27.75
N ARG A 781 0.72 -38.13 27.35
CA ARG A 781 0.29 -36.95 26.61
C ARG A 781 0.82 -35.67 27.28
N TYR A 782 1.24 -34.71 26.44
CA TYR A 782 1.64 -33.33 26.75
C TYR A 782 3.14 -33.07 27.04
N SER A 783 3.91 -32.83 25.97
CA SER A 783 5.14 -32.02 26.03
C SER A 783 5.12 -30.98 24.91
N SER A 784 5.49 -29.76 25.29
CA SER A 784 5.47 -28.51 24.51
C SER A 784 6.37 -28.54 23.25
N PRO A 785 5.96 -27.93 22.12
CA PRO A 785 6.77 -27.90 20.92
C PRO A 785 7.74 -26.71 20.94
N THR A 786 8.91 -26.85 21.56
CA THR A 786 10.05 -25.94 21.33
C THR A 786 11.39 -26.66 21.54
N GLN A 787 11.67 -27.68 20.74
CA GLN A 787 13.07 -28.00 20.43
C GLN A 787 13.46 -27.19 19.19
N SER A 788 13.94 -25.96 19.40
CA SER A 788 14.61 -25.22 18.33
C SER A 788 15.89 -25.96 18.01
N ALA A 789 16.05 -26.46 16.78
CA ALA A 789 17.33 -26.97 16.29
C ALA A 789 18.46 -26.01 16.70
N ALA A 790 19.51 -26.54 17.35
CA ALA A 790 20.60 -25.74 17.89
C ALA A 790 21.18 -24.84 16.79
N GLN A 791 21.30 -23.54 17.09
CA GLN A 791 21.85 -22.58 16.13
C GLN A 791 23.28 -23.01 15.75
N PRO A 792 23.65 -22.98 14.46
CA PRO A 792 25.00 -23.33 14.07
C PRO A 792 26.01 -22.38 14.72
N ALA A 793 27.21 -22.91 14.99
CA ALA A 793 28.27 -22.16 15.63
C ALA A 793 28.55 -20.83 14.90
N TRP A 794 28.99 -19.82 15.66
CA TRP A 794 29.09 -18.44 15.16
C TRP A 794 30.00 -18.30 13.94
N TYR A 795 31.05 -19.12 13.82
CA TYR A 795 31.98 -19.09 12.70
C TYR A 795 31.34 -19.60 11.39
N TRP A 796 30.49 -20.63 11.43
CA TRP A 796 29.70 -21.07 10.27
C TRP A 796 28.74 -19.98 9.81
N ARG A 797 28.16 -19.24 10.75
CA ARG A 797 27.29 -18.09 10.43
C ARG A 797 28.09 -16.95 9.81
N ALA A 798 29.30 -16.67 10.29
CA ALA A 798 30.19 -15.66 9.70
C ALA A 798 30.57 -16.00 8.25
N ILE A 799 30.97 -17.25 7.98
CA ILE A 799 31.23 -17.74 6.62
C ILE A 799 29.97 -17.59 5.75
N GLY A 800 28.81 -17.97 6.29
CA GLY A 800 27.53 -17.80 5.62
C GLY A 800 27.19 -16.35 5.28
N PHE A 801 27.47 -15.39 6.16
CA PHE A 801 27.29 -13.97 5.86
C PHE A 801 28.22 -13.48 4.74
N ILE A 802 29.48 -13.94 4.72
CA ILE A 802 30.43 -13.63 3.64
C ILE A 802 29.91 -14.19 2.31
N TRP A 803 29.42 -15.44 2.32
CA TRP A 803 28.82 -16.08 1.15
C TRP A 803 27.61 -15.29 0.62
N VAL A 804 26.66 -14.96 1.49
CA VAL A 804 25.47 -14.17 1.13
C VAL A 804 25.87 -12.80 0.57
N PHE A 805 26.82 -12.13 1.22
CA PHE A 805 27.33 -10.83 0.78
C PHE A 805 27.98 -10.92 -0.61
N ALA A 806 28.83 -11.92 -0.84
CA ALA A 806 29.52 -12.14 -2.11
C ALA A 806 28.52 -12.44 -3.25
N TRP A 807 27.55 -13.31 -3.01
CA TRP A 807 26.54 -13.66 -4.01
C TRP A 807 25.68 -12.46 -4.42
N PHE A 808 25.20 -11.67 -3.45
CA PHE A 808 24.42 -10.47 -3.79
C PHE A 808 25.28 -9.39 -4.45
N SER A 809 26.53 -9.23 -4.02
CA SER A 809 27.47 -8.32 -4.70
C SER A 809 27.69 -8.72 -6.17
N TYR A 810 27.70 -10.01 -6.48
CA TYR A 810 27.84 -10.51 -7.85
C TYR A 810 26.54 -10.46 -8.67
N SER A 811 25.42 -10.93 -8.12
CA SER A 811 24.17 -11.12 -8.86
C SER A 811 23.36 -9.83 -8.99
N LEU A 812 23.30 -9.02 -7.93
CA LEU A 812 22.48 -7.82 -7.89
C LEU A 812 23.06 -6.70 -8.77
N ARG A 813 24.39 -6.63 -8.93
CA ARG A 813 25.04 -5.65 -9.82
C ARG A 813 24.61 -5.82 -11.29
N LEU A 814 24.48 -7.06 -11.77
CA LEU A 814 24.11 -7.36 -13.15
C LEU A 814 22.65 -6.98 -13.44
N TYR A 815 21.81 -7.16 -12.43
CA TYR A 815 20.41 -6.76 -12.46
C TYR A 815 20.23 -5.23 -12.42
N ILE A 816 20.95 -4.54 -11.54
CA ILE A 816 20.87 -3.08 -11.41
C ILE A 816 21.48 -2.39 -12.64
N ASP A 817 22.56 -2.92 -13.21
CA ASP A 817 23.19 -2.34 -14.40
C ASP A 817 22.22 -2.17 -15.56
N LYS A 818 21.39 -3.19 -15.81
CA LYS A 818 20.37 -3.13 -16.86
C LYS A 818 19.31 -2.07 -16.57
N GLN A 819 18.80 -1.98 -15.34
CA GLN A 819 17.85 -0.93 -14.96
C GLN A 819 18.45 0.47 -15.08
N VAL A 820 19.72 0.61 -14.70
CA VAL A 820 20.48 1.85 -14.81
C VAL A 820 20.58 2.30 -16.27
N ARG A 821 20.91 1.40 -17.18
CA ARG A 821 20.98 1.67 -18.63
C ARG A 821 19.63 2.12 -19.22
N GLN A 822 18.53 1.73 -18.59
CA GLN A 822 17.16 2.18 -18.93
C GLN A 822 16.75 3.50 -18.26
N GLY A 823 17.66 4.17 -17.56
CA GLY A 823 17.43 5.47 -16.97
C GLY A 823 16.94 5.46 -15.52
N PHE A 824 17.15 4.38 -14.75
CA PHE A 824 16.76 4.33 -13.33
C PHE A 824 17.41 5.47 -12.50
N TYR A 825 18.64 5.87 -12.82
CA TYR A 825 19.34 6.95 -12.12
C TYR A 825 19.41 8.28 -12.89
N VAL A 826 18.75 8.37 -14.05
CA VAL A 826 18.66 9.62 -14.80
C VAL A 826 17.63 10.50 -14.11
N SER A 827 18.02 11.75 -13.80
CA SER A 827 17.09 12.71 -13.22
C SER A 827 16.00 13.08 -14.25
N PRO A 828 14.72 13.13 -13.86
CA PRO A 828 13.61 13.45 -14.77
C PRO A 828 13.58 14.89 -15.28
#